data_AF-A0A5K4F2X8-F1
#
_entry.id   AF-A0A5K4F2X8-F1
#
_cell.length_a   1.000
_cell.length_b   1.000
_cell.length_c   1.000
_cell.angle_alpha   90.00
_cell.angle_beta   90.00
_cell.angle_gamma   90.00
#
_symmetry.space_group_name_H-M   'P 1'
#
loop_
_entity.id
_entity.type
_entity.pdbx_description
1 polymer ?
#
loop_
_entity_poly.entity_id
_entity_poly.type
_entity_poly.pdbx_seq_one_letter_code
_entity_poly.pdbx_strand_id
1 'polypeptide(L)'
;MLYRQCSNDEVEDLYDILCRVLSEIPDVTAVSSGAILSDYQRYRVENVTRRLGLRSLCFLWQRSQEELLEDIVSAGIDAIIIKIAAFGLTVEDFLGVHLSSIAYKLRQLSVPPWSLNVCGEGGEFETVTLDCPIFNSRIRLQSEPEIVTHSKDPFSPTAYLRLRNLLLEAKPLDEVCRTPEQFLSLKGKHINVENTSTHERSPFITPFERLKSISLKTCEEIKGDFINAMLRKTNNNGNNDNQKYDECDRKSINNFARSLGNGMYVTSNYYGTGEKVDEIYEATEDAFSQMKNVFALNEIKPQQIVQFIVVLSQRLSPDVFSSFNEAYTGQLNRWLEEVEIDSINSKTEYIDSYMPTRVCICVNSLSNETVHCSDEAFTISLSAIVYYGDTNVFEWINSLRGLYVQSISHWAPANIGPYSQAIAVPISNIQLDDFSTCVADYFTFYSGQIGLIPELEIIPSETGYFSDHFEALEVESWLSLRHCHRIMKYMAPSNIWMNLFLGICYAIDEVSLNQARNCFHQAVCLQTLDTTDAISECHCNQCIVWLVVSNLPKNATVEWQWITGPSSLSLVITSLNKVLSRESIIPSNTFMLFYRYDVNQLNVRELSILLNDNYTGFMLPVVKFADPSVTAVFVSVQSK
;
A
#
# COMPACT_ATOMS: atom_id res chain seq x y z
N MET A 1 -14.40 1.44 -3.16
CA MET A 1 -15.33 1.70 -4.28
C MET A 1 -14.53 2.39 -5.38
N LEU A 2 -14.47 1.79 -6.57
CA LEU A 2 -13.79 2.36 -7.73
C LEU A 2 -14.77 3.31 -8.46
N TYR A 3 -14.27 4.37 -9.09
CA TYR A 3 -15.13 5.25 -9.88
C TYR A 3 -15.62 4.54 -11.15
N ARG A 4 -16.94 4.64 -11.41
CA ARG A 4 -17.61 4.11 -12.59
C ARG A 4 -18.06 5.27 -13.47
N GLN A 5 -17.75 5.18 -14.77
CA GLN A 5 -18.09 6.23 -15.73
C GLN A 5 -19.61 6.42 -15.79
N CYS A 6 -20.06 7.65 -15.62
CA CYS A 6 -21.46 8.03 -15.72
C CYS A 6 -21.55 9.32 -16.53
N SER A 7 -22.31 9.32 -17.63
CA SER A 7 -22.26 10.40 -18.63
C SER A 7 -22.70 11.79 -18.13
N ASN A 8 -23.30 11.88 -16.93
CA ASN A 8 -23.74 13.14 -16.32
C ASN A 8 -23.05 13.39 -14.97
N ASP A 9 -21.84 12.85 -14.81
CA ASP A 9 -21.00 13.05 -13.62
C ASP A 9 -19.93 14.12 -13.92
N GLU A 10 -19.63 14.97 -12.93
CA GLU A 10 -18.60 16.01 -13.00
C GLU A 10 -17.21 15.46 -13.37
N VAL A 11 -16.99 14.16 -13.13
CA VAL A 11 -15.76 13.46 -13.49
C VAL A 11 -15.62 13.29 -15.00
N GLU A 12 -16.71 13.11 -15.73
CA GLU A 12 -16.66 13.09 -17.19
C GLU A 12 -16.51 14.50 -17.77
N ASP A 13 -17.04 15.53 -17.10
CA ASP A 13 -16.74 16.92 -17.46
C ASP A 13 -15.23 17.21 -17.31
N LEU A 14 -14.61 16.69 -16.24
CA LEU A 14 -13.16 16.75 -16.04
C LEU A 14 -12.39 15.97 -17.13
N TYR A 15 -12.90 14.82 -17.56
CA TYR A 15 -12.32 14.06 -18.66
C TYR A 15 -12.36 14.86 -19.97
N ASP A 16 -13.52 15.41 -20.33
CA ASP A 16 -13.73 16.14 -21.57
C ASP A 16 -12.87 17.42 -21.64
N ILE A 17 -12.77 18.17 -20.54
CA ILE A 17 -11.92 19.37 -20.51
C ILE A 17 -10.44 19.00 -20.62
N LEU A 18 -9.98 17.91 -20.00
CA LEU A 18 -8.60 17.45 -20.10
C LEU A 18 -8.28 16.87 -21.48
N CYS A 19 -9.22 16.18 -22.13
CA CYS A 19 -9.12 15.81 -23.54
C CYS A 19 -8.86 17.04 -24.41
N ARG A 20 -9.62 18.12 -24.19
CA ARG A 20 -9.42 19.37 -24.91
C ARG A 20 -8.05 19.98 -24.63
N VAL A 21 -7.62 20.04 -23.37
CA VAL A 21 -6.28 20.54 -23.00
C VAL A 21 -5.18 19.75 -23.71
N LEU A 22 -5.26 18.42 -23.73
CA LEU A 22 -4.30 17.56 -24.44
C LEU A 22 -4.27 17.82 -25.96
N SER A 23 -5.43 18.11 -26.56
CA SER A 23 -5.49 18.45 -27.98
C SER A 23 -4.87 19.81 -28.30
N GLU A 24 -4.99 20.78 -27.39
CA GLU A 24 -4.45 22.14 -27.55
C GLU A 24 -2.99 22.24 -27.09
N ILE A 25 -2.57 21.41 -26.14
CA ILE A 25 -1.24 21.38 -25.51
C ILE A 25 -0.77 19.92 -25.36
N PRO A 26 -0.27 19.29 -26.44
CA PRO A 26 0.12 17.87 -26.44
C PRO A 26 1.27 17.51 -25.49
N ASP A 27 2.06 18.50 -25.06
CA ASP A 27 3.21 18.30 -24.17
C ASP A 27 2.82 18.14 -22.69
N VAL A 28 1.53 18.30 -22.35
CA VAL A 28 1.04 18.06 -20.98
C VAL A 28 1.13 16.57 -20.66
N THR A 29 1.78 16.25 -19.54
CA THR A 29 2.05 14.85 -19.12
C THR A 29 1.42 14.48 -17.78
N ALA A 30 0.89 15.44 -17.03
CA ALA A 30 0.39 15.21 -15.68
C ALA A 30 -0.73 16.16 -15.27
N VAL A 31 -1.53 15.72 -14.28
CA VAL A 31 -2.56 16.51 -13.60
C VAL A 31 -2.23 16.54 -12.12
N SER A 32 -2.16 17.74 -11.55
CA SER A 32 -1.99 17.93 -10.11
C SER A 32 -3.33 18.18 -9.44
N SER A 33 -3.59 17.53 -8.31
CA SER A 33 -4.79 17.73 -7.51
C SER A 33 -4.46 18.12 -6.07
N GLY A 34 -5.31 18.98 -5.49
CA GLY A 34 -5.16 19.51 -4.14
C GLY A 34 -5.84 18.69 -3.03
N ALA A 35 -6.43 17.53 -3.34
CA ALA A 35 -7.13 16.71 -2.36
C ALA A 35 -6.17 16.20 -1.28
N ILE A 36 -6.49 16.42 -0.01
CA ILE A 36 -5.62 16.05 1.12
C ILE A 36 -5.98 14.67 1.67
N LEU A 37 -7.27 14.38 1.91
CA LEU A 37 -7.67 13.11 2.53
C LEU A 37 -8.64 12.28 1.68
N SER A 38 -9.43 12.92 0.82
CA SER A 38 -10.54 12.27 0.12
C SER A 38 -10.10 11.24 -0.92
N ASP A 39 -10.25 9.95 -0.60
CA ASP A 39 -10.14 8.86 -1.57
C ASP A 39 -11.16 8.98 -2.70
N TYR A 40 -12.35 9.50 -2.39
CA TYR A 40 -13.40 9.74 -3.38
C TYR A 40 -12.91 10.63 -4.53
N GLN A 41 -12.19 11.71 -4.20
CA GLN A 41 -11.61 12.63 -5.19
C GLN A 41 -10.40 11.99 -5.88
N ARG A 42 -9.50 11.35 -5.12
CA ARG A 42 -8.31 10.68 -5.67
C ARG A 42 -8.68 9.65 -6.74
N TYR A 43 -9.62 8.73 -6.44
CA TYR A 43 -10.01 7.68 -7.39
C TYR A 43 -10.58 8.25 -8.70
N ARG A 44 -11.27 9.39 -8.64
CA ARG A 44 -11.84 10.04 -9.82
C ARG A 44 -10.78 10.68 -10.68
N VAL A 45 -9.88 11.45 -10.08
CA VAL A 45 -8.74 12.05 -10.77
C VAL A 45 -7.87 10.97 -11.38
N GLU A 46 -7.50 9.93 -10.61
CA GLU A 46 -6.70 8.80 -11.11
C GLU A 46 -7.40 8.05 -12.24
N ASN A 47 -8.72 7.88 -12.19
CA ASN A 47 -9.47 7.23 -13.28
C ASN A 47 -9.37 8.03 -14.58
N VAL A 48 -9.58 9.35 -14.51
CA VAL A 48 -9.49 10.25 -15.66
C VAL A 48 -8.07 10.29 -16.20
N THR A 49 -7.06 10.49 -15.34
CA THR A 49 -5.66 10.56 -15.78
C THR A 49 -5.20 9.25 -16.42
N ARG A 50 -5.59 8.10 -15.84
CA ARG A 50 -5.28 6.79 -16.41
C ARG A 50 -5.86 6.62 -17.81
N ARG A 51 -7.12 7.02 -18.05
CA ARG A 51 -7.76 6.94 -19.38
C ARG A 51 -7.08 7.83 -20.41
N LEU A 52 -6.53 8.96 -19.97
CA LEU A 52 -5.85 9.94 -20.83
C LEU A 52 -4.35 9.68 -20.99
N GLY A 53 -3.79 8.66 -20.34
CA GLY A 53 -2.34 8.43 -20.33
C GLY A 53 -1.55 9.52 -19.58
N LEU A 54 -2.22 10.27 -18.70
CA LEU A 54 -1.63 11.32 -17.88
C LEU A 54 -1.22 10.77 -16.51
N ARG A 55 -0.23 11.40 -15.89
CA ARG A 55 0.19 11.09 -14.53
C ARG A 55 -0.58 11.90 -13.49
N SER A 56 -1.04 11.26 -12.43
CA SER A 56 -1.68 11.95 -11.31
C SER A 56 -0.62 12.40 -10.29
N LEU A 57 -0.66 13.67 -9.88
CA LEU A 57 0.22 14.25 -8.86
C LEU A 57 -0.64 14.67 -7.66
N CYS A 58 -0.54 13.93 -6.57
CA CYS A 58 -1.33 14.14 -5.35
C CYS A 58 -0.39 14.36 -4.15
N PHE A 59 0.47 15.38 -4.24
CA PHE A 59 1.51 15.62 -3.23
C PHE A 59 0.96 15.89 -1.83
N LEU A 60 -0.28 16.37 -1.70
CA LEU A 60 -0.93 16.63 -0.42
C LEU A 60 -1.66 15.42 0.16
N TRP A 61 -1.90 14.37 -0.64
CA TRP A 61 -2.70 13.23 -0.19
C TRP A 61 -2.03 12.53 0.99
N GLN A 62 -2.81 12.30 2.06
CA GLN A 62 -2.38 11.76 3.36
C GLN A 62 -1.36 12.63 4.13
N ARG A 63 -1.19 13.93 3.80
CA ARG A 63 -0.42 14.86 4.66
C ARG A 63 -1.16 15.05 5.98
N SER A 64 -0.41 15.25 7.07
CA SER A 64 -1.01 15.84 8.29
C SER A 64 -1.54 17.22 7.94
N GLN A 65 -2.84 17.41 8.19
CA GLN A 65 -3.53 18.66 7.90
C GLN A 65 -3.09 19.77 8.86
N GLU A 66 -2.72 19.41 10.08
CA GLU A 66 -2.14 20.34 11.06
C GLU A 66 -0.78 20.87 10.57
N GLU A 67 0.11 19.97 10.12
CA GLU A 67 1.39 20.37 9.53
C GLU A 67 1.18 21.19 8.25
N LEU A 68 0.25 20.78 7.39
CA LEU A 68 -0.05 21.47 6.14
C LEU A 68 -0.57 22.89 6.39
N LEU A 69 -1.48 23.09 7.36
CA LEU A 69 -1.92 24.44 7.74
C LEU A 69 -0.75 25.29 8.22
N GLU A 70 0.15 24.70 9.02
CA GLU A 70 1.38 25.37 9.46
C GLU A 70 2.28 25.77 8.30
N ASP A 71 2.42 24.90 7.29
CA ASP A 71 3.21 25.13 6.08
C ASP A 71 2.57 26.22 5.20
N ILE A 72 1.24 26.21 5.03
CA ILE A 72 0.49 27.24 4.28
C ILE A 72 0.76 28.62 4.88
N VAL A 73 0.61 28.76 6.21
CA VAL A 73 0.85 30.03 6.91
C VAL A 73 2.34 30.41 6.85
N SER A 74 3.24 29.45 7.06
CA SER A 74 4.68 29.71 7.08
C SER A 74 5.26 30.02 5.69
N ALA A 75 4.60 29.56 4.62
CA ALA A 75 4.91 29.91 3.25
C ALA A 75 4.46 31.33 2.88
N GLY A 76 3.70 32.01 3.74
CA GLY A 76 3.16 33.33 3.43
C GLY A 76 2.03 33.27 2.40
N ILE A 77 1.27 32.17 2.36
CA ILE A 77 0.02 32.12 1.60
C ILE A 77 -1.00 32.95 2.38
N ASP A 78 -1.40 34.07 1.79
CA ASP A 78 -2.39 34.97 2.36
C ASP A 78 -3.78 34.56 1.88
N ALA A 79 -4.48 33.80 2.71
CA ALA A 79 -5.83 33.34 2.44
C ALA A 79 -6.80 33.85 3.51
N ILE A 80 -8.01 34.22 3.09
CA ILE A 80 -9.12 34.59 3.99
C ILE A 80 -10.24 33.56 3.89
N ILE A 81 -10.96 33.35 4.99
CA ILE A 81 -12.16 32.52 5.00
C ILE A 81 -13.29 33.26 4.28
N ILE A 82 -13.86 32.65 3.25
CA ILE A 82 -14.97 33.22 2.46
C ILE A 82 -16.29 32.48 2.67
N LYS A 83 -16.28 31.31 3.31
CA LYS A 83 -17.49 30.57 3.67
C LYS A 83 -17.25 29.82 4.96
N ILE A 84 -18.28 29.70 5.78
CA ILE A 84 -18.34 28.85 6.96
C ILE A 84 -19.62 28.02 6.91
N ALA A 85 -19.55 26.78 7.36
CA ALA A 85 -20.67 25.84 7.36
C ALA A 85 -20.58 24.76 8.46
N ALA A 86 -19.77 24.98 9.50
CA ALA A 86 -19.54 24.01 10.56
C ALA A 86 -19.76 24.58 11.95
N PHE A 87 -20.00 23.68 12.90
CA PHE A 87 -20.13 24.02 14.32
C PHE A 87 -18.88 24.73 14.84
N GLY A 88 -19.08 25.78 15.65
CA GLY A 88 -17.99 26.55 16.26
C GLY A 88 -17.37 27.62 15.35
N LEU A 89 -17.69 27.63 14.05
CA LEU A 89 -17.30 28.70 13.13
C LEU A 89 -18.40 29.77 13.12
N THR A 90 -18.16 30.88 13.80
CA THR A 90 -19.06 32.05 13.83
C THR A 90 -18.75 33.02 12.70
N VAL A 91 -19.74 33.84 12.33
CA VAL A 91 -19.55 34.88 11.30
C VAL A 91 -18.53 35.92 11.78
N GLU A 92 -18.61 36.28 13.06
CA GLU A 92 -17.83 37.35 13.68
C GLU A 92 -16.36 36.97 13.87
N ASP A 93 -16.06 35.70 14.20
CA ASP A 93 -14.69 35.27 14.52
C ASP A 93 -13.91 34.72 13.34
N PHE A 94 -14.59 34.27 12.27
CA PHE A 94 -13.95 33.53 11.18
C PHE A 94 -14.17 34.13 9.80
N LEU A 95 -15.38 34.60 9.47
CA LEU A 95 -15.69 35.01 8.10
C LEU A 95 -14.93 36.31 7.73
N GLY A 96 -14.18 36.28 6.63
CA GLY A 96 -13.32 37.38 6.19
C GLY A 96 -12.00 37.50 6.93
N VAL A 97 -11.74 36.61 7.89
CA VAL A 97 -10.50 36.65 8.68
C VAL A 97 -9.40 35.86 7.97
N HIS A 98 -8.17 36.38 8.04
CA HIS A 98 -6.98 35.74 7.50
C HIS A 98 -6.65 34.44 8.23
N LEU A 99 -6.38 33.39 7.46
CA LEU A 99 -6.08 32.06 7.98
C LEU A 99 -4.89 32.07 8.96
N SER A 100 -3.87 32.87 8.68
CA SER A 100 -2.70 33.09 9.55
C SER A 100 -3.06 33.59 10.95
N SER A 101 -4.17 34.32 11.08
CA SER A 101 -4.63 34.91 12.34
C SER A 101 -5.54 33.97 13.15
N ILE A 102 -6.13 32.96 12.52
CA ILE A 102 -7.09 32.03 13.16
C ILE A 102 -6.64 30.58 13.17
N ALA A 103 -5.47 30.25 12.59
CA ALA A 103 -4.99 28.88 12.52
C ALA A 103 -4.93 28.17 13.89
N TYR A 104 -4.58 28.88 14.97
CA TYR A 104 -4.61 28.32 16.32
C TYR A 104 -6.04 28.03 16.80
N LYS A 105 -7.04 28.84 16.43
CA LYS A 105 -8.45 28.59 16.75
C LYS A 105 -8.98 27.36 16.00
N LEU A 106 -8.61 27.21 14.72
CA LEU A 106 -8.97 26.02 13.94
C LEU A 106 -8.40 24.74 14.56
N ARG A 107 -7.16 24.78 15.07
CA ARG A 107 -6.56 23.67 15.84
C ARG A 107 -7.28 23.37 17.15
N GLN A 108 -7.75 24.41 17.86
CA GLN A 108 -8.56 24.19 19.06
C GLN A 108 -9.88 23.51 18.74
N LEU A 109 -10.49 23.81 17.57
CA LEU A 109 -11.73 23.19 17.11
C LEU A 109 -11.53 21.79 16.49
N SER A 110 -10.30 21.35 16.22
CA SER A 110 -10.02 20.02 15.65
C SER A 110 -9.80 18.92 16.70
N VAL A 111 -9.71 19.28 17.98
CA VAL A 111 -9.49 18.34 19.09
C VAL A 111 -10.77 18.10 19.90
N PRO A 112 -10.91 16.93 20.57
CA PRO A 112 -12.10 16.62 21.37
C PRO A 112 -12.45 17.70 22.41
N PRO A 113 -13.73 17.98 22.65
CA PRO A 113 -14.91 17.26 22.15
C PRO A 113 -15.30 17.60 20.70
N TRP A 114 -14.55 18.47 20.03
CA TRP A 114 -14.79 18.87 18.65
C TRP A 114 -14.02 17.99 17.66
N SER A 115 -14.34 18.10 16.38
CA SER A 115 -13.73 17.29 15.31
C SER A 115 -13.71 18.04 13.98
N LEU A 116 -13.48 19.35 14.01
CA LEU A 116 -13.37 20.18 12.81
C LEU A 116 -12.18 19.72 11.97
N ASN A 117 -12.35 19.60 10.65
CA ASN A 117 -11.19 19.49 9.77
C ASN A 117 -10.42 20.82 9.76
N VAL A 118 -9.16 20.79 10.19
CA VAL A 118 -8.33 22.00 10.33
C VAL A 118 -7.99 22.67 8.98
N CYS A 119 -8.09 21.94 7.87
CA CYS A 119 -7.92 22.43 6.51
C CYS A 119 -9.24 22.66 5.75
N GLY A 120 -10.40 22.35 6.35
CA GLY A 120 -11.71 22.52 5.71
C GLY A 120 -12.06 21.47 4.64
N GLU A 121 -11.36 20.33 4.59
CA GLU A 121 -11.58 19.27 3.58
C GLU A 121 -13.01 18.71 3.58
N GLY A 122 -13.73 18.77 4.71
CA GLY A 122 -15.12 18.34 4.83
C GLY A 122 -16.13 19.40 4.37
N GLY A 123 -15.67 20.54 3.86
CA GLY A 123 -16.50 21.69 3.49
C GLY A 123 -16.88 22.56 4.68
N GLU A 124 -16.17 22.44 5.81
CA GLU A 124 -16.42 23.23 7.03
C GLU A 124 -16.26 24.73 6.77
N PHE A 125 -15.28 25.09 5.95
CA PHE A 125 -15.06 26.44 5.49
C PHE A 125 -14.42 26.42 4.10
N GLU A 126 -14.54 27.53 3.37
CA GLU A 126 -13.84 27.74 2.11
C GLU A 126 -12.96 28.98 2.24
N THR A 127 -11.84 28.99 1.52
CA THR A 127 -10.93 30.13 1.49
C THR A 127 -10.78 30.69 0.08
N VAL A 128 -10.34 31.95 0.01
CA VAL A 128 -9.75 32.51 -1.21
C VAL A 128 -8.35 32.99 -0.88
N THR A 129 -7.41 32.71 -1.78
CA THR A 129 -6.03 33.20 -1.68
C THR A 129 -5.93 34.58 -2.32
N LEU A 130 -5.60 35.58 -1.51
CA LEU A 130 -5.40 36.97 -1.93
C LEU A 130 -3.97 37.20 -2.45
N ASP A 131 -2.98 36.60 -1.81
CA ASP A 131 -1.58 36.63 -2.25
C ASP A 131 -0.90 35.31 -1.90
N CYS A 132 0.13 34.96 -2.67
CA CYS A 132 1.07 33.92 -2.30
C CYS A 132 2.41 34.16 -3.02
N PRO A 133 3.50 33.48 -2.62
CA PRO A 133 4.83 33.73 -3.16
C PRO A 133 4.94 33.58 -4.69
N ILE A 134 4.10 32.75 -5.33
CA ILE A 134 4.17 32.52 -6.77
C ILE A 134 3.37 33.52 -7.61
N PHE A 135 2.51 34.31 -6.98
CA PHE A 135 1.69 35.28 -7.71
C PHE A 135 2.53 36.48 -8.14
N ASN A 136 2.35 36.89 -9.40
CA ASN A 136 2.93 38.14 -9.92
C ASN A 136 2.20 39.39 -9.41
N SER A 137 1.00 39.23 -8.86
CA SER A 137 0.17 40.33 -8.36
C SER A 137 -0.73 39.82 -7.25
N ARG A 138 -0.96 40.67 -6.24
CA ARG A 138 -1.87 40.38 -5.13
C ARG A 138 -3.25 40.95 -5.39
N ILE A 139 -4.28 40.28 -4.86
CA ILE A 139 -5.66 40.69 -4.96
C ILE A 139 -6.00 41.55 -3.74
N ARG A 140 -6.36 42.81 -3.97
CA ARG A 140 -6.78 43.75 -2.93
C ARG A 140 -8.29 43.91 -2.92
N LEU A 141 -8.89 43.82 -1.73
CA LEU A 141 -10.30 44.13 -1.51
C LEU A 141 -10.44 45.66 -1.42
N GLN A 142 -11.12 46.29 -2.39
CA GLN A 142 -11.31 47.75 -2.39
C GLN A 142 -12.54 48.19 -1.58
N SER A 143 -13.50 47.30 -1.39
CA SER A 143 -14.69 47.53 -0.58
C SER A 143 -14.92 46.37 0.37
N GLU A 144 -15.57 46.65 1.49
CA GLU A 144 -16.03 45.64 2.42
C GLU A 144 -16.87 44.56 1.69
N PRO A 145 -16.56 43.28 1.88
CA PRO A 145 -17.36 42.18 1.35
C PRO A 145 -18.82 42.23 1.82
N GLU A 146 -19.76 41.82 0.97
CA GLU A 146 -21.14 41.60 1.39
C GLU A 146 -21.25 40.22 2.08
N ILE A 147 -21.74 40.20 3.32
CA ILE A 147 -22.04 38.94 4.02
C ILE A 147 -23.41 38.43 3.57
N VAL A 148 -23.45 37.21 3.05
CA VAL A 148 -24.69 36.51 2.69
C VAL A 148 -24.88 35.34 3.64
N THR A 149 -25.90 35.41 4.49
CA THR A 149 -26.25 34.33 5.41
C THR A 149 -27.29 33.40 4.77
N HIS A 150 -26.91 32.15 4.53
CA HIS A 150 -27.79 31.12 3.98
C HIS A 150 -28.59 30.42 5.09
N SER A 151 -27.96 30.15 6.23
CA SER A 151 -28.60 29.59 7.42
C SER A 151 -28.18 30.36 8.67
N LYS A 152 -29.15 30.71 9.51
CA LYS A 152 -28.97 31.45 10.78
C LYS A 152 -28.96 30.51 11.99
N ASP A 153 -28.54 29.25 11.80
CA ASP A 153 -28.40 28.33 12.92
C ASP A 153 -27.46 28.93 13.98
N PRO A 154 -27.83 28.94 15.26
CA PRO A 154 -27.04 29.58 16.31
C PRO A 154 -25.73 28.86 16.64
N PHE A 155 -25.57 27.59 16.23
CA PHE A 155 -24.41 26.76 16.56
C PHE A 155 -23.53 26.47 15.34
N SER A 156 -24.15 26.35 14.16
CA SER A 156 -23.47 26.09 12.89
C SER A 156 -24.06 26.98 11.78
N PRO A 157 -23.86 28.30 11.84
CA PRO A 157 -24.35 29.20 10.80
C PRO A 157 -23.71 28.87 9.46
N THR A 158 -24.48 29.03 8.39
CA THR A 158 -23.93 28.95 7.03
C THR A 158 -23.94 30.34 6.43
N ALA A 159 -22.76 30.90 6.21
CA ALA A 159 -22.59 32.23 5.63
C ALA A 159 -21.40 32.25 4.69
N TYR A 160 -21.44 33.13 3.70
CA TYR A 160 -20.34 33.35 2.77
C TYR A 160 -20.19 34.82 2.40
N LEU A 161 -19.00 35.17 1.94
CA LEU A 161 -18.66 36.49 1.44
C LEU A 161 -18.88 36.58 -0.06
N ARG A 162 -19.65 37.58 -0.47
CA ARG A 162 -19.66 38.04 -1.85
C ARG A 162 -18.66 39.19 -1.98
N LEU A 163 -17.48 38.86 -2.50
CA LEU A 163 -16.42 39.82 -2.75
C LEU A 163 -16.84 40.75 -3.91
N ARG A 164 -16.67 42.06 -3.72
CA ARG A 164 -16.95 43.11 -4.70
C ARG A 164 -15.74 44.02 -4.83
N ASN A 165 -15.54 44.59 -6.01
CA ASN A 165 -14.47 45.56 -6.29
C ASN A 165 -13.08 45.01 -5.92
N LEU A 166 -12.66 43.95 -6.61
CA LEU A 166 -11.31 43.39 -6.48
C LEU A 166 -10.34 44.15 -7.39
N LEU A 167 -9.21 44.57 -6.84
CA LEU A 167 -8.12 45.18 -7.60
C LEU A 167 -6.92 44.24 -7.65
N LEU A 168 -6.26 44.18 -8.80
CA LEU A 168 -5.01 43.46 -8.96
C LEU A 168 -3.84 44.45 -8.78
N GLU A 169 -3.01 44.23 -7.77
CA GLU A 169 -1.83 45.04 -7.48
C GLU A 169 -0.56 44.29 -7.87
N ALA A 170 0.20 44.81 -8.83
CA ALA A 170 1.47 44.21 -9.25
C ALA A 170 2.47 44.18 -8.10
N LYS A 171 3.13 43.03 -7.90
CA LYS A 171 4.16 42.85 -6.89
C LYS A 171 5.55 43.25 -7.43
N PRO A 172 6.46 43.75 -6.58
CA PRO A 172 7.87 43.79 -6.90
C PRO A 172 8.39 42.41 -7.33
N LEU A 173 9.30 42.37 -8.32
CA LEU A 173 9.80 41.10 -8.88
C LEU A 173 10.56 40.25 -7.85
N ASP A 174 11.16 40.89 -6.85
CA ASP A 174 11.88 40.25 -5.73
C ASP A 174 10.95 39.62 -4.69
N GLU A 175 9.66 39.97 -4.67
CA GLU A 175 8.63 39.31 -3.85
C GLU A 175 8.05 38.05 -4.51
N VAL A 176 8.41 37.73 -5.76
CA VAL A 176 7.86 36.60 -6.52
C VAL A 176 8.86 35.44 -6.55
N CYS A 177 8.53 34.34 -5.88
CA CYS A 177 9.29 33.10 -5.93
C CYS A 177 9.06 32.39 -7.27
N ARG A 178 10.15 32.07 -7.96
CA ARG A 178 10.18 31.41 -9.28
C ARG A 178 11.10 30.20 -9.35
N THR A 179 12.03 30.06 -8.41
CA THR A 179 12.98 28.95 -8.39
C THR A 179 12.84 28.11 -7.12
N PRO A 180 13.18 26.79 -7.18
CA PRO A 180 13.20 25.93 -6.00
C PRO A 180 14.00 26.51 -4.83
N GLU A 181 15.14 27.16 -5.10
CA GLU A 181 15.99 27.77 -4.07
C GLU A 181 15.27 28.89 -3.33
N GLN A 182 14.48 29.69 -4.04
CA GLN A 182 13.66 30.73 -3.42
C GLN A 182 12.61 30.11 -2.50
N PHE A 183 11.93 29.03 -2.92
CA PHE A 183 10.97 28.34 -2.05
C PHE A 183 11.63 27.72 -0.82
N LEU A 184 12.78 27.07 -0.99
CA LEU A 184 13.53 26.47 0.13
C LEU A 184 14.07 27.53 1.10
N SER A 185 14.28 28.77 0.62
CA SER A 185 14.68 29.90 1.45
C SER A 185 13.53 30.53 2.24
N LEU A 186 12.27 30.18 1.94
CA LEU A 186 11.12 30.71 2.68
C LEU A 186 11.13 30.21 4.13
N LYS A 187 10.85 31.14 5.04
CA LYS A 187 10.81 30.92 6.48
C LYS A 187 9.59 31.60 7.05
N GLY A 188 8.86 30.87 7.89
CA GLY A 188 7.74 31.37 8.66
C GLY A 188 7.92 31.14 10.15
N LYS A 189 6.84 31.29 10.90
CA LYS A 189 6.81 31.02 12.34
C LYS A 189 5.91 29.83 12.62
N HIS A 190 6.31 29.01 13.59
CA HIS A 190 5.42 27.98 14.13
C HIS A 190 4.14 28.59 14.73
N ILE A 191 3.04 27.87 14.59
CA ILE A 191 1.73 28.27 15.13
C ILE A 191 1.56 27.59 16.49
N ASN A 192 1.75 28.37 17.57
CA ASN A 192 1.44 27.92 18.93
C ASN A 192 0.03 28.38 19.35
N VAL A 193 -0.46 27.86 20.48
CA VAL A 193 -1.81 28.13 21.01
C VAL A 193 -2.15 29.63 21.11
N GLU A 194 -1.15 30.50 21.31
CA GLU A 194 -1.33 31.95 21.41
C GLU A 194 -0.65 32.74 20.27
N ASN A 195 -0.18 32.08 19.21
CA ASN A 195 0.61 32.71 18.14
C ASN A 195 1.88 33.46 18.64
N THR A 196 2.37 33.11 19.83
CA THR A 196 3.54 33.71 20.48
C THR A 196 4.88 33.05 20.15
N SER A 197 4.88 32.03 19.30
CA SER A 197 6.10 31.27 18.97
C SER A 197 7.14 32.15 18.26
N THR A 198 8.38 32.05 18.71
CA THR A 198 9.55 32.65 18.05
C THR A 198 10.32 31.63 17.19
N HIS A 199 9.90 30.37 17.17
CA HIS A 199 10.58 29.33 16.42
C HIS A 199 10.27 29.43 14.92
N GLU A 200 11.35 29.46 14.14
CA GLU A 200 11.32 29.53 12.69
C GLU A 200 10.92 28.17 12.09
N ARG A 201 10.01 28.17 11.12
CA ARG A 201 9.55 26.98 10.39
C ARG A 201 9.86 27.12 8.91
N SER A 202 10.47 26.11 8.31
CA SER A 202 10.57 25.98 6.85
C SER A 202 9.35 25.22 6.31
N PRO A 203 8.49 25.86 5.49
CA PRO A 203 7.32 25.21 4.91
C PRO A 203 7.67 24.21 3.80
N PHE A 204 8.85 24.36 3.20
CA PHE A 204 9.34 23.50 2.12
C PHE A 204 10.67 22.88 2.52
N ILE A 205 10.81 21.59 2.23
CA ILE A 205 12.06 20.83 2.37
C ILE A 205 12.23 19.95 1.14
N THR A 206 13.46 19.65 0.79
CA THR A 206 13.74 18.71 -0.31
C THR A 206 13.41 17.27 0.11
N PRO A 207 13.13 16.37 -0.86
CA PRO A 207 13.00 14.93 -0.57
C PRO A 207 14.19 14.39 0.22
N PHE A 208 15.42 14.82 -0.10
CA PHE A 208 16.63 14.37 0.56
C PHE A 208 16.78 14.88 2.00
N GLU A 209 16.42 16.14 2.27
CA GLU A 209 16.39 16.66 3.66
C GLU A 209 15.42 15.89 4.53
N ARG A 210 14.25 15.53 3.98
CA ARG A 210 13.28 14.66 4.68
C ARG A 210 13.89 13.30 5.01
N LEU A 211 14.66 12.71 4.08
CA LEU A 211 15.28 11.40 4.26
C LEU A 211 16.35 11.37 5.36
N LYS A 212 16.98 12.50 5.71
CA LYS A 212 17.96 12.58 6.83
C LYS A 212 17.40 12.12 8.17
N SER A 213 16.07 12.23 8.36
CA SER A 213 15.38 11.83 9.59
C SER A 213 14.51 10.59 9.42
N ILE A 214 14.68 9.83 8.33
CA ILE A 214 13.78 8.74 7.96
C ILE A 214 13.68 7.67 9.06
N SER A 215 14.79 7.32 9.70
CA SER A 215 14.83 6.33 10.78
C SER A 215 14.00 6.78 11.98
N LEU A 216 14.32 7.95 12.54
CA LEU A 216 13.62 8.55 13.67
C LEU A 216 12.12 8.70 13.37
N LYS A 217 11.77 9.28 12.21
CA LYS A 217 10.39 9.54 11.83
C LYS A 217 9.59 8.25 11.61
N THR A 218 10.21 7.21 11.08
CA THR A 218 9.55 5.91 10.91
C THR A 218 9.26 5.26 12.27
N CYS A 219 10.22 5.29 13.20
CA CYS A 219 10.02 4.79 14.56
C CYS A 219 8.93 5.57 15.31
N GLU A 220 8.93 6.90 15.23
CA GLU A 220 7.91 7.77 15.84
C GLU A 220 6.51 7.47 15.28
N GLU A 221 6.39 7.34 13.94
CA GLU A 221 5.13 7.04 13.25
C GLU A 221 4.57 5.68 13.69
N ILE A 222 5.39 4.62 13.64
CA ILE A 222 4.97 3.27 14.05
C ILE A 222 4.55 3.23 15.51
N LYS A 223 5.35 3.82 16.40
CA LYS A 223 5.05 3.86 17.84
C LYS A 223 3.74 4.60 18.11
N GLY A 224 3.56 5.77 17.49
CA GLY A 224 2.35 6.57 17.65
C GLY A 224 1.10 5.84 17.18
N ASP A 225 1.17 5.21 16.00
CA ASP A 225 0.04 4.46 15.45
C ASP A 225 -0.28 3.20 16.25
N PHE A 226 0.73 2.49 16.75
CA PHE A 226 0.54 1.33 17.61
C PHE A 226 -0.16 1.71 18.94
N ILE A 227 0.32 2.75 19.61
CA ILE A 227 -0.30 3.25 20.85
C ILE A 227 -1.75 3.67 20.61
N ASN A 228 -2.01 4.40 19.51
CA ASN A 228 -3.36 4.82 19.15
C ASN A 228 -4.30 3.63 18.90
N ALA A 229 -3.82 2.58 18.23
CA ALA A 229 -4.60 1.37 18.00
C ALA A 229 -4.90 0.61 19.31
N MET A 230 -3.94 0.53 20.23
CA MET A 230 -4.12 -0.07 21.56
C MET A 230 -5.13 0.68 22.43
N LEU A 231 -5.09 2.02 22.42
CA LEU A 231 -6.06 2.87 23.13
C LEU A 231 -7.49 2.71 22.59
N ARG A 232 -7.65 2.53 21.27
CA ARG A 232 -8.97 2.29 20.66
C ARG A 232 -9.54 0.93 21.07
N LYS A 233 -8.70 -0.12 21.17
CA LYS A 233 -9.16 -1.44 21.61
C LYS A 233 -9.61 -1.45 23.07
N THR A 234 -8.87 -0.80 23.96
CA THR A 234 -9.22 -0.72 25.40
C THR A 234 -10.53 0.02 25.66
N ASN A 235 -10.85 1.04 24.86
CA ASN A 235 -12.14 1.74 24.91
C ASN A 235 -13.30 0.91 24.36
N ASN A 236 -13.02 -0.03 23.46
CA ASN A 236 -14.00 -0.88 22.80
C ASN A 236 -14.10 -2.27 23.45
N ASN A 237 -13.90 -2.40 24.77
CA ASN A 237 -14.03 -3.68 25.50
C ASN A 237 -15.45 -4.29 25.37
N GLY A 238 -15.73 -4.89 24.22
CA GLY A 238 -16.70 -5.95 24.02
C GLY A 238 -15.94 -7.27 24.02
N ASN A 239 -16.48 -8.25 24.74
CA ASN A 239 -15.91 -9.60 24.84
C ASN A 239 -15.72 -10.21 23.45
N ASN A 240 -14.47 -10.41 23.03
CA ASN A 240 -14.16 -11.30 21.92
C ASN A 240 -14.20 -12.74 22.44
N ASP A 241 -15.35 -13.39 22.25
CA ASP A 241 -15.47 -14.82 22.44
C ASP A 241 -14.58 -15.54 21.42
N ASN A 242 -13.74 -16.44 21.93
CA ASN A 242 -12.95 -17.37 21.13
C ASN A 242 -13.89 -18.34 20.40
N GLN A 243 -14.48 -17.93 19.29
CA GLN A 243 -15.19 -18.84 18.40
C GLN A 243 -14.15 -19.76 17.74
N LYS A 244 -14.21 -21.05 18.09
CA LYS A 244 -13.55 -22.10 17.33
C LYS A 244 -14.30 -22.24 16.02
N TYR A 245 -13.59 -21.98 14.93
CA TYR A 245 -14.07 -22.21 13.57
C TYR A 245 -14.19 -23.71 13.33
N ASP A 246 -15.41 -24.19 13.05
CA ASP A 246 -15.65 -25.57 12.61
C ASP A 246 -15.21 -25.72 11.14
N GLU A 247 -14.30 -26.66 10.89
CA GLU A 247 -13.93 -27.08 9.54
C GLU A 247 -15.08 -27.90 8.94
N CYS A 248 -15.85 -27.30 8.03
CA CYS A 248 -16.85 -28.00 7.24
C CYS A 248 -16.19 -28.84 6.13
N ASP A 249 -16.82 -29.95 5.74
CA ASP A 249 -16.41 -30.87 4.68
C ASP A 249 -16.30 -30.15 3.31
N ARG A 250 -15.08 -29.83 2.87
CA ARG A 250 -14.79 -29.02 1.67
C ARG A 250 -14.64 -29.86 0.40
N LYS A 251 -15.09 -29.30 -0.74
CA LYS A 251 -14.58 -29.69 -2.06
C LYS A 251 -13.04 -29.56 -2.06
N SER A 252 -12.34 -30.65 -2.35
CA SER A 252 -10.87 -30.72 -2.23
C SER A 252 -10.18 -30.44 -3.57
N ILE A 253 -9.51 -29.29 -3.67
CA ILE A 253 -8.55 -28.97 -4.74
C ILE A 253 -7.10 -29.37 -4.38
N ASN A 254 -6.94 -30.30 -3.42
CA ASN A 254 -5.65 -30.73 -2.87
C ASN A 254 -4.69 -31.37 -3.90
N ASN A 255 -5.18 -31.63 -5.13
CA ASN A 255 -4.39 -32.19 -6.21
C ASN A 255 -3.40 -31.18 -6.81
N PHE A 256 -3.68 -29.88 -6.70
CA PHE A 256 -2.84 -28.79 -7.24
C PHE A 256 -2.77 -27.56 -6.32
N ALA A 257 -3.45 -27.55 -5.18
CA ALA A 257 -3.39 -26.43 -4.26
C ALA A 257 -3.42 -26.92 -2.81
N ARG A 258 -2.87 -26.12 -1.89
CA ARG A 258 -2.80 -26.45 -0.46
C ARG A 258 -3.59 -25.45 0.34
N SER A 259 -4.46 -25.93 1.22
CA SER A 259 -5.22 -25.09 2.13
C SER A 259 -4.29 -24.30 3.06
N LEU A 260 -4.50 -22.99 3.10
CA LEU A 260 -3.97 -22.06 4.09
C LEU A 260 -4.94 -21.85 5.27
N GLY A 261 -6.16 -22.41 5.19
CA GLY A 261 -7.26 -22.18 6.14
C GLY A 261 -8.27 -21.14 5.65
N ASN A 262 -9.48 -21.12 6.23
CA ASN A 262 -10.56 -20.16 5.92
C ASN A 262 -10.89 -20.02 4.42
N GLY A 263 -10.89 -21.14 3.69
CA GLY A 263 -11.11 -21.14 2.24
C GLY A 263 -9.95 -20.58 1.41
N MET A 264 -8.83 -20.16 2.00
CA MET A 264 -7.65 -19.74 1.25
C MET A 264 -6.80 -20.94 0.87
N TYR A 265 -6.27 -20.96 -0.34
CA TYR A 265 -5.39 -22.00 -0.87
C TYR A 265 -4.21 -21.37 -1.60
N VAL A 266 -3.02 -21.97 -1.49
CA VAL A 266 -1.86 -21.66 -2.33
C VAL A 266 -1.73 -22.72 -3.42
N THR A 267 -1.61 -22.31 -4.68
CA THR A 267 -1.50 -23.25 -5.81
C THR A 267 -0.10 -23.85 -5.92
N SER A 268 0.01 -24.90 -6.73
CA SER A 268 1.25 -25.31 -7.36
C SER A 268 1.82 -24.18 -8.24
N ASN A 269 3.10 -24.30 -8.55
CA ASN A 269 3.78 -23.45 -9.50
C ASN A 269 3.41 -23.87 -10.93
N TYR A 270 3.17 -22.87 -11.76
CA TYR A 270 2.99 -22.99 -13.19
C TYR A 270 4.19 -22.35 -13.87
N TYR A 271 4.75 -23.04 -14.85
CA TYR A 271 6.07 -22.69 -15.38
C TYR A 271 5.98 -22.24 -16.82
N GLY A 272 6.82 -21.29 -17.17
CA GLY A 272 7.15 -20.99 -18.55
C GLY A 272 8.65 -20.93 -18.71
N THR A 273 9.13 -21.29 -19.89
CA THR A 273 10.55 -21.35 -20.20
C THR A 273 10.86 -20.57 -21.46
N GLY A 274 12.00 -19.91 -21.51
CA GLY A 274 12.54 -19.34 -22.73
C GLY A 274 14.05 -19.53 -22.77
N GLU A 275 14.62 -19.54 -23.98
CA GLU A 275 16.06 -19.61 -24.22
C GLU A 275 16.69 -18.22 -24.25
N LYS A 276 15.91 -17.17 -24.56
CA LYS A 276 16.41 -15.80 -24.72
C LYS A 276 15.57 -14.78 -23.98
N VAL A 277 16.21 -13.71 -23.51
CA VAL A 277 15.56 -12.66 -22.71
C VAL A 277 14.36 -12.00 -23.40
N ASP A 278 14.32 -11.95 -24.74
CA ASP A 278 13.19 -11.45 -25.51
C ASP A 278 11.97 -12.39 -25.48
N GLU A 279 12.14 -13.66 -25.12
CA GLU A 279 11.08 -14.68 -25.00
C GLU A 279 10.34 -14.63 -23.64
N ILE A 280 10.64 -13.63 -22.79
CA ILE A 280 9.98 -13.47 -21.48
C ILE A 280 8.48 -13.29 -21.62
N TYR A 281 8.02 -12.65 -22.68
CA TYR A 281 6.62 -12.45 -22.93
C TYR A 281 5.92 -13.80 -23.13
N GLU A 282 6.42 -14.62 -24.06
CA GLU A 282 5.91 -15.94 -24.41
C GLU A 282 6.01 -16.93 -23.24
N ALA A 283 7.12 -16.92 -22.51
CA ALA A 283 7.27 -17.73 -21.29
C ALA A 283 6.22 -17.35 -20.23
N THR A 284 5.91 -16.05 -20.11
CA THR A 284 4.84 -15.61 -19.20
C THR A 284 3.47 -16.11 -19.68
N GLU A 285 3.20 -16.07 -20.99
CA GLU A 285 1.95 -16.61 -21.56
C GLU A 285 1.79 -18.11 -21.31
N ASP A 286 2.86 -18.90 -21.44
CA ASP A 286 2.83 -20.34 -21.20
C ASP A 286 2.48 -20.66 -19.73
N ALA A 287 3.14 -19.98 -18.78
CA ALA A 287 2.84 -20.15 -17.36
C ALA A 287 1.37 -19.80 -17.03
N PHE A 288 0.83 -18.73 -17.63
CA PHE A 288 -0.59 -18.38 -17.49
C PHE A 288 -1.51 -19.41 -18.14
N SER A 289 -1.16 -19.93 -19.32
CA SER A 289 -1.95 -20.95 -20.03
C SER A 289 -2.11 -22.22 -19.19
N GLN A 290 -1.01 -22.69 -18.58
CA GLN A 290 -1.05 -23.83 -17.65
C GLN A 290 -1.96 -23.56 -16.45
N MET A 291 -1.87 -22.38 -15.84
CA MET A 291 -2.73 -21.99 -14.71
C MET A 291 -4.19 -21.93 -15.11
N LYS A 292 -4.52 -21.26 -16.23
CA LYS A 292 -5.88 -21.13 -16.77
C LYS A 292 -6.52 -22.49 -17.00
N ASN A 293 -5.79 -23.43 -17.58
CA ASN A 293 -6.28 -24.78 -17.84
C ASN A 293 -6.66 -25.50 -16.53
N VAL A 294 -5.81 -25.44 -15.51
CA VAL A 294 -6.10 -26.05 -14.21
C VAL A 294 -7.29 -25.37 -13.53
N PHE A 295 -7.39 -24.05 -13.59
CA PHE A 295 -8.48 -23.30 -12.96
C PHE A 295 -9.82 -23.56 -13.64
N ALA A 296 -9.84 -23.58 -14.98
CA ALA A 296 -11.04 -23.90 -15.76
C ALA A 296 -11.57 -25.31 -15.45
N LEU A 297 -10.68 -26.31 -15.33
CA LEU A 297 -11.06 -27.68 -14.96
C LEU A 297 -11.65 -27.81 -13.55
N ASN A 298 -11.40 -26.83 -12.66
CA ASN A 298 -11.84 -26.84 -11.27
C ASN A 298 -12.85 -25.73 -10.97
N GLU A 299 -13.40 -25.07 -12.01
CA GLU A 299 -14.38 -23.99 -11.90
C GLU A 299 -13.92 -22.80 -11.03
N ILE A 300 -12.60 -22.53 -11.00
CA ILE A 300 -12.02 -21.40 -10.27
C ILE A 300 -11.95 -20.19 -11.20
N LYS A 301 -12.52 -19.07 -10.78
CA LYS A 301 -12.54 -17.82 -11.55
C LYS A 301 -11.32 -16.95 -11.24
N PRO A 302 -10.82 -16.15 -12.20
CA PRO A 302 -9.67 -15.28 -11.97
C PRO A 302 -9.90 -14.24 -10.87
N GLN A 303 -11.14 -13.79 -10.67
CA GLN A 303 -11.51 -12.87 -9.58
C GLN A 303 -11.33 -13.47 -8.18
N GLN A 304 -11.15 -14.79 -8.05
CA GLN A 304 -10.85 -15.47 -6.79
C GLN A 304 -9.36 -15.45 -6.44
N ILE A 305 -8.50 -14.98 -7.34
CA ILE A 305 -7.06 -14.84 -7.09
C ILE A 305 -6.83 -13.59 -6.24
N VAL A 306 -6.16 -13.76 -5.09
CA VAL A 306 -5.91 -12.69 -4.12
C VAL A 306 -4.48 -12.18 -4.21
N GLN A 307 -3.53 -13.09 -4.44
CA GLN A 307 -2.11 -12.77 -4.54
C GLN A 307 -1.42 -13.66 -5.56
N PHE A 308 -0.52 -13.10 -6.36
CA PHE A 308 0.46 -13.84 -7.15
C PHE A 308 1.83 -13.82 -6.49
N ILE A 309 2.51 -14.96 -6.55
CA ILE A 309 3.93 -15.12 -6.21
C ILE A 309 4.66 -15.43 -7.51
N VAL A 310 5.54 -14.53 -7.92
CA VAL A 310 6.25 -14.62 -9.20
C VAL A 310 7.74 -14.78 -8.91
N VAL A 311 8.33 -15.84 -9.45
CA VAL A 311 9.77 -16.10 -9.37
C VAL A 311 10.33 -16.23 -10.78
N LEU A 312 11.31 -15.39 -11.12
CA LEU A 312 12.05 -15.49 -12.38
C LEU A 312 13.46 -16.01 -12.10
N SER A 313 14.01 -16.82 -13.00
CA SER A 313 15.46 -17.12 -12.97
C SER A 313 16.29 -16.08 -13.71
N GLN A 314 15.64 -15.19 -14.46
CA GLN A 314 16.26 -14.08 -15.17
C GLN A 314 16.29 -12.82 -14.30
N ARG A 315 17.43 -12.12 -14.32
CA ARG A 315 17.61 -10.83 -13.63
C ARG A 315 16.53 -9.83 -14.06
N LEU A 316 15.91 -9.16 -13.10
CA LEU A 316 14.82 -8.20 -13.26
C LEU A 316 15.34 -6.82 -13.71
N SER A 317 16.06 -6.78 -14.82
CA SER A 317 16.39 -5.50 -15.48
C SER A 317 15.10 -4.74 -15.84
N PRO A 318 15.16 -3.41 -16.05
CA PRO A 318 13.98 -2.63 -16.43
C PRO A 318 13.23 -3.21 -17.64
N ASP A 319 13.95 -3.65 -18.67
CA ASP A 319 13.36 -4.23 -19.88
C ASP A 319 12.68 -5.58 -19.61
N VAL A 320 13.34 -6.45 -18.83
CA VAL A 320 12.80 -7.75 -18.40
C VAL A 320 11.52 -7.55 -17.60
N PHE A 321 11.57 -6.67 -16.59
CA PHE A 321 10.43 -6.42 -15.72
C PHE A 321 9.28 -5.76 -16.49
N SER A 322 9.57 -4.88 -17.45
CA SER A 322 8.58 -4.26 -18.32
C SER A 322 7.90 -5.29 -19.22
N SER A 323 8.67 -6.12 -19.92
CA SER A 323 8.13 -7.17 -20.80
C SER A 323 7.26 -8.17 -20.02
N PHE A 324 7.75 -8.63 -18.85
CA PHE A 324 6.97 -9.46 -17.95
C PHE A 324 5.65 -8.79 -17.51
N ASN A 325 5.70 -7.51 -17.11
CA ASN A 325 4.50 -6.79 -16.68
C ASN A 325 3.49 -6.61 -17.81
N GLU A 326 3.95 -6.36 -19.04
CA GLU A 326 3.09 -6.26 -20.21
C GLU A 326 2.36 -7.58 -20.48
N ALA A 327 3.10 -8.69 -20.53
CA ALA A 327 2.53 -10.03 -20.70
C ALA A 327 1.56 -10.38 -19.56
N TYR A 328 1.98 -10.18 -18.31
CA TYR A 328 1.15 -10.41 -17.12
C TYR A 328 -0.17 -9.63 -17.18
N THR A 329 -0.11 -8.34 -17.53
CA THR A 329 -1.30 -7.47 -17.61
C THR A 329 -2.23 -7.94 -18.72
N GLY A 330 -1.68 -8.19 -19.91
CA GLY A 330 -2.45 -8.65 -21.06
C GLY A 330 -3.13 -9.99 -20.80
N GLN A 331 -2.41 -10.94 -20.19
CA GLN A 331 -2.93 -12.27 -19.89
C GLN A 331 -4.02 -12.27 -18.83
N LEU A 332 -3.86 -11.47 -17.76
CA LEU A 332 -4.82 -11.39 -16.67
C LEU A 332 -6.07 -10.58 -17.06
N ASN A 333 -5.91 -9.45 -17.74
CA ASN A 333 -7.07 -8.66 -18.22
C ASN A 333 -7.94 -9.47 -19.17
N ARG A 334 -7.32 -10.12 -20.17
CA ARG A 334 -8.03 -10.99 -21.11
C ARG A 334 -8.77 -12.10 -20.37
N TRP A 335 -8.16 -12.70 -19.35
CA TRP A 335 -8.80 -13.74 -18.54
C TRP A 335 -10.00 -13.20 -17.73
N LEU A 336 -9.87 -12.02 -17.14
CA LEU A 336 -10.94 -11.36 -16.40
C LEU A 336 -12.12 -10.97 -17.31
N GLU A 337 -11.84 -10.57 -18.56
CA GLU A 337 -12.85 -10.24 -19.58
C GLU A 337 -13.55 -11.49 -20.14
N GLU A 338 -12.82 -12.59 -20.37
CA GLU A 338 -13.37 -13.87 -20.84
C GLU A 338 -14.32 -14.51 -19.82
N VAL A 339 -14.02 -14.36 -18.53
CA VAL A 339 -14.82 -14.90 -17.43
C VAL A 339 -15.75 -13.81 -16.90
N GLU A 340 -16.72 -13.41 -17.72
CA GLU A 340 -17.91 -12.72 -17.20
C GLU A 340 -18.63 -13.66 -16.22
N ILE A 341 -18.86 -13.20 -15.00
CA ILE A 341 -19.68 -13.98 -14.07
C ILE A 341 -21.11 -13.97 -14.62
N ASP A 342 -21.59 -15.14 -15.05
CA ASP A 342 -23.00 -15.39 -15.35
C ASP A 342 -23.86 -14.96 -14.14
N SER A 343 -24.29 -13.69 -14.13
CA SER A 343 -25.24 -13.20 -13.15
C SER A 343 -26.57 -13.84 -13.52
N ILE A 344 -26.95 -14.88 -12.79
CA ILE A 344 -28.23 -15.59 -12.95
C ILE A 344 -29.37 -14.54 -12.90
N ASN A 345 -29.96 -14.26 -14.06
CA ASN A 345 -31.31 -13.69 -14.28
C ASN A 345 -31.73 -12.33 -13.68
N SER A 346 -30.83 -11.43 -13.28
CA SER A 346 -31.24 -10.05 -12.99
C SER A 346 -30.11 -9.07 -13.22
N LYS A 347 -30.32 -8.11 -14.15
CA LYS A 347 -29.53 -6.88 -14.36
C LYS A 347 -28.06 -7.03 -13.98
N THR A 348 -27.23 -7.46 -14.93
CA THR A 348 -25.76 -7.49 -14.88
C THR A 348 -25.17 -6.44 -13.94
N GLU A 349 -24.94 -6.82 -12.68
CA GLU A 349 -24.22 -6.00 -11.72
C GLU A 349 -22.72 -6.18 -12.02
N TYR A 350 -22.11 -5.13 -12.59
CA TYR A 350 -20.67 -5.10 -12.84
C TYR A 350 -19.87 -5.31 -11.56
N ILE A 351 -18.90 -6.22 -11.62
CA ILE A 351 -18.00 -6.56 -10.52
C ILE A 351 -16.82 -5.58 -10.53
N ASP A 352 -16.69 -4.80 -9.45
CA ASP A 352 -15.49 -3.98 -9.23
C ASP A 352 -14.34 -4.89 -8.79
N SER A 353 -13.69 -5.58 -9.74
CA SER A 353 -12.58 -6.48 -9.44
C SER A 353 -11.29 -5.69 -9.23
N TYR A 354 -10.65 -5.89 -8.08
CA TYR A 354 -9.27 -5.48 -7.87
C TYR A 354 -8.32 -6.42 -8.60
N MET A 355 -7.23 -5.90 -9.17
CA MET A 355 -6.13 -6.75 -9.63
C MET A 355 -5.50 -7.42 -8.41
N PRO A 356 -5.18 -8.72 -8.42
CA PRO A 356 -4.56 -9.40 -7.28
C PRO A 356 -3.29 -8.69 -6.83
N THR A 357 -2.94 -8.84 -5.56
CA THR A 357 -1.62 -8.42 -5.07
C THR A 357 -0.51 -9.26 -5.70
N ARG A 358 0.73 -8.79 -5.68
CA ARG A 358 1.85 -9.51 -6.30
C ARG A 358 3.16 -9.28 -5.57
N VAL A 359 3.95 -10.34 -5.46
CA VAL A 359 5.38 -10.28 -5.16
C VAL A 359 6.15 -10.82 -6.36
N CYS A 360 7.30 -10.22 -6.70
CA CYS A 360 8.08 -10.62 -7.87
C CYS A 360 9.57 -10.62 -7.55
N ILE A 361 10.19 -11.80 -7.53
CA ILE A 361 11.60 -11.97 -7.14
C ILE A 361 12.41 -12.71 -8.20
N CYS A 362 13.73 -12.51 -8.20
CA CYS A 362 14.65 -13.28 -9.04
C CYS A 362 15.50 -14.23 -8.21
N VAL A 363 15.67 -15.48 -8.66
CA VAL A 363 16.51 -16.49 -8.01
C VAL A 363 17.36 -17.18 -9.06
N ASN A 364 18.69 -17.19 -8.91
CA ASN A 364 19.60 -17.88 -9.82
C ASN A 364 19.28 -19.38 -9.89
N SER A 365 19.13 -19.91 -11.11
CA SER A 365 18.84 -21.31 -11.49
C SER A 365 18.02 -22.09 -10.46
N LEU A 366 16.71 -22.22 -10.73
CA LEU A 366 15.91 -23.31 -10.17
C LEU A 366 16.56 -24.61 -10.64
N SER A 367 17.33 -25.28 -9.78
CA SER A 367 18.01 -26.57 -9.99
C SER A 367 17.79 -27.20 -11.38
N ASN A 368 18.85 -27.35 -12.19
CA ASN A 368 18.86 -28.04 -13.50
C ASN A 368 18.21 -29.46 -13.49
N GLU A 369 17.89 -30.02 -12.33
CA GLU A 369 17.18 -31.30 -12.19
C GLU A 369 15.67 -31.22 -12.45
N THR A 370 15.04 -30.05 -12.33
CA THR A 370 13.56 -29.92 -12.42
C THR A 370 13.03 -29.51 -13.80
N VAL A 371 13.88 -28.94 -14.66
CA VAL A 371 13.54 -28.58 -16.04
C VAL A 371 14.74 -28.93 -16.92
N HIS A 372 14.56 -29.79 -17.91
CA HIS A 372 15.57 -30.06 -18.94
C HIS A 372 15.77 -28.81 -19.80
N CYS A 373 16.53 -27.85 -19.30
CA CYS A 373 16.81 -26.58 -19.96
C CYS A 373 18.31 -26.43 -20.17
N SER A 374 18.69 -25.78 -21.26
CA SER A 374 20.08 -25.42 -21.57
C SER A 374 20.61 -24.45 -20.50
N ASP A 375 21.93 -24.35 -20.34
CA ASP A 375 22.56 -23.43 -19.37
C ASP A 375 22.21 -21.94 -19.63
N GLU A 376 21.65 -21.62 -20.81
CA GLU A 376 21.21 -20.27 -21.19
C GLU A 376 19.69 -20.04 -20.99
N ALA A 377 18.92 -21.09 -20.75
CA ALA A 377 17.47 -20.97 -20.60
C ALA A 377 17.07 -20.40 -19.23
N PHE A 378 16.00 -19.62 -19.23
CA PHE A 378 15.39 -19.08 -18.03
C PHE A 378 13.99 -19.68 -17.81
N THR A 379 13.52 -19.53 -16.58
CA THR A 379 12.23 -20.03 -16.11
C THR A 379 11.47 -18.89 -15.44
N ILE A 380 10.17 -18.88 -15.67
CA ILE A 380 9.19 -18.06 -14.96
C ILE A 380 8.29 -19.02 -14.20
N SER A 381 8.16 -18.82 -12.89
CA SER A 381 7.27 -19.57 -12.03
C SER A 381 6.18 -18.66 -11.50
N LEU A 382 4.94 -19.02 -11.78
CA LEU A 382 3.74 -18.36 -11.26
C LEU A 382 3.05 -19.26 -10.24
N SER A 383 2.81 -18.75 -9.04
CA SER A 383 1.92 -19.36 -8.05
C SER A 383 0.88 -18.33 -7.62
N ALA A 384 -0.27 -18.80 -7.15
CA ALA A 384 -1.36 -17.94 -6.72
C ALA A 384 -1.87 -18.34 -5.33
N ILE A 385 -2.30 -17.35 -4.55
CA ILE A 385 -3.19 -17.54 -3.40
C ILE A 385 -4.60 -17.26 -3.89
N VAL A 386 -5.48 -18.24 -3.73
CA VAL A 386 -6.86 -18.21 -4.21
C VAL A 386 -7.84 -18.46 -3.09
N TYR A 387 -9.02 -17.84 -3.20
CA TYR A 387 -10.16 -18.19 -2.38
C TYR A 387 -10.98 -19.30 -3.03
N TYR A 388 -11.20 -20.38 -2.30
CA TYR A 388 -12.03 -21.51 -2.65
C TYR A 388 -12.81 -21.96 -1.40
N GLY A 389 -13.79 -21.15 -1.00
CA GLY A 389 -14.68 -21.41 0.13
C GLY A 389 -16.15 -21.56 -0.28
N ASP A 390 -17.01 -21.88 0.69
CA ASP A 390 -18.42 -22.19 0.45
C ASP A 390 -19.32 -20.95 0.28
N THR A 391 -18.78 -19.75 0.52
CA THR A 391 -19.53 -18.48 0.35
C THR A 391 -19.87 -18.24 -1.12
N ASN A 392 -20.99 -17.57 -1.37
CA ASN A 392 -21.32 -17.06 -2.71
C ASN A 392 -20.14 -16.22 -3.23
N VAL A 393 -19.51 -16.69 -4.31
CA VAL A 393 -18.31 -16.07 -4.88
C VAL A 393 -18.57 -14.61 -5.28
N PHE A 394 -19.78 -14.29 -5.76
CA PHE A 394 -20.12 -12.92 -6.16
C PHE A 394 -20.18 -11.97 -4.95
N GLU A 395 -20.87 -12.39 -3.87
CA GLU A 395 -20.93 -11.62 -2.63
C GLU A 395 -19.54 -11.46 -2.00
N TRP A 396 -18.74 -12.53 -2.02
CA TRP A 396 -17.37 -12.49 -1.53
C TRP A 396 -16.51 -11.51 -2.33
N ILE A 397 -16.55 -11.53 -3.67
CA ILE A 397 -15.78 -10.57 -4.49
C ILE A 397 -16.20 -9.13 -4.19
N ASN A 398 -17.50 -8.86 -4.08
CA ASN A 398 -18.01 -7.51 -3.80
C ASN A 398 -17.69 -7.01 -2.37
N SER A 399 -17.33 -7.93 -1.47
CA SER A 399 -16.91 -7.60 -0.10
C SER A 399 -15.41 -7.27 0.03
N LEU A 400 -14.61 -7.52 -1.02
CA LEU A 400 -13.17 -7.24 -1.03
C LEU A 400 -12.90 -5.74 -0.90
N ARG A 401 -11.81 -5.41 -0.22
CA ARG A 401 -11.29 -4.04 -0.18
C ARG A 401 -9.88 -4.03 -0.73
N GLY A 402 -9.59 -3.16 -1.68
CA GLY A 402 -8.26 -3.05 -2.26
C GLY A 402 -7.73 -1.63 -2.21
N LEU A 403 -6.40 -1.52 -2.14
CA LEU A 403 -5.66 -0.28 -2.32
C LEU A 403 -4.83 -0.37 -3.60
N TYR A 404 -4.94 0.66 -4.43
CA TYR A 404 -4.10 0.90 -5.58
C TYR A 404 -3.82 2.40 -5.66
N VAL A 405 -2.57 2.80 -5.44
CA VAL A 405 -2.12 4.19 -5.55
C VAL A 405 -1.39 4.36 -6.88
N GLN A 406 -1.91 5.24 -7.73
CA GLN A 406 -1.29 5.59 -9.01
C GLN A 406 -0.67 6.98 -8.99
N SER A 407 -1.11 7.83 -8.07
CA SER A 407 -0.58 9.18 -7.94
C SER A 407 0.82 9.21 -7.34
N ILE A 408 1.68 10.11 -7.82
CA ILE A 408 2.87 10.51 -7.08
C ILE A 408 2.41 11.25 -5.82
N SER A 409 2.93 10.84 -4.66
CA SER A 409 2.66 11.51 -3.38
C SER A 409 3.90 11.49 -2.49
N HIS A 410 3.86 12.23 -1.38
CA HIS A 410 4.89 12.12 -0.35
C HIS A 410 4.68 10.93 0.60
N TRP A 411 3.45 10.36 0.62
CA TRP A 411 2.99 9.37 1.58
C TRP A 411 3.44 7.95 1.22
N ALA A 412 3.16 7.50 0.01
CA ALA A 412 3.62 6.20 -0.47
C ALA A 412 4.01 6.32 -1.94
N PRO A 413 4.95 5.48 -2.41
CA PRO A 413 5.27 5.43 -3.83
C PRO A 413 4.02 4.97 -4.60
N ALA A 414 3.85 5.50 -5.82
CA ALA A 414 2.89 4.92 -6.74
C ALA A 414 3.27 3.47 -7.01
N ASN A 415 2.28 2.64 -7.28
CA ASN A 415 2.53 1.24 -7.57
C ASN A 415 3.36 1.10 -8.86
N ILE A 416 4.43 0.30 -8.81
CA ILE A 416 5.34 0.07 -9.94
C ILE A 416 4.80 -0.92 -10.97
N GLY A 417 3.59 -1.45 -10.77
CA GLY A 417 3.01 -2.40 -11.70
C GLY A 417 1.48 -2.52 -11.64
N PRO A 418 0.94 -3.44 -12.45
CA PRO A 418 -0.49 -3.60 -12.75
C PRO A 418 -1.22 -4.47 -11.71
N TYR A 419 -0.90 -4.33 -10.43
CA TYR A 419 -1.42 -5.15 -9.33
C TYR A 419 -1.93 -4.26 -8.20
N SER A 420 -2.76 -4.74 -7.27
CA SER A 420 -3.14 -3.93 -6.10
C SER A 420 -1.97 -3.86 -5.10
N GLN A 421 -1.76 -2.75 -4.40
CA GLN A 421 -0.77 -2.68 -3.31
C GLN A 421 -1.20 -3.51 -2.11
N ALA A 422 -2.50 -3.60 -1.85
CA ALA A 422 -3.07 -4.48 -0.84
C ALA A 422 -4.49 -4.93 -1.21
N ILE A 423 -4.89 -6.12 -0.77
CA ILE A 423 -6.27 -6.63 -0.84
C ILE A 423 -6.63 -7.24 0.52
N ALA A 424 -7.72 -6.76 1.11
CA ALA A 424 -8.37 -7.33 2.27
C ALA A 424 -9.54 -8.23 1.85
N VAL A 425 -9.52 -9.44 2.38
CA VAL A 425 -10.44 -10.54 2.13
C VAL A 425 -11.15 -10.94 3.43
N PRO A 426 -12.48 -11.03 3.48
CA PRO A 426 -13.18 -11.39 4.71
C PRO A 426 -12.96 -12.85 5.09
N ILE A 427 -13.05 -13.14 6.38
CA ILE A 427 -13.06 -14.51 6.91
C ILE A 427 -14.50 -15.05 6.91
N SER A 428 -14.67 -16.31 6.53
CA SER A 428 -15.96 -16.98 6.36
C SER A 428 -16.81 -17.05 7.64
N ASN A 429 -17.98 -16.41 7.60
CA ASN A 429 -19.36 -16.86 7.91
C ASN A 429 -20.17 -15.60 8.16
N ILE A 430 -20.45 -14.87 7.08
CA ILE A 430 -21.38 -13.76 7.11
C ILE A 430 -22.80 -14.37 7.24
N GLN A 431 -23.24 -14.63 8.47
CA GLN A 431 -24.68 -14.54 8.75
C GLN A 431 -24.96 -13.05 8.93
N LEU A 432 -25.48 -12.41 7.88
CA LEU A 432 -26.09 -11.08 7.94
C LEU A 432 -27.42 -11.16 8.68
N ASP A 433 -27.43 -11.66 9.92
CA ASP A 433 -28.60 -11.59 10.77
C ASP A 433 -28.48 -10.34 11.66
N ASP A 434 -29.48 -9.47 11.51
CA ASP A 434 -29.86 -8.31 12.33
C ASP A 434 -28.79 -7.24 12.61
N PHE A 435 -28.75 -6.20 11.75
CA PHE A 435 -28.38 -4.77 11.98
C PHE A 435 -27.16 -4.43 12.85
N SER A 436 -26.33 -5.40 13.20
CA SER A 436 -25.05 -5.26 13.85
C SER A 436 -24.01 -5.20 12.75
N THR A 437 -23.35 -4.06 12.58
CA THR A 437 -22.12 -3.97 11.80
C THR A 437 -21.03 -4.77 12.54
N CYS A 438 -21.13 -6.09 12.57
CA CYS A 438 -20.07 -6.95 13.06
C CYS A 438 -18.85 -6.70 12.18
N VAL A 439 -17.77 -6.23 12.81
CA VAL A 439 -16.48 -6.01 12.15
C VAL A 439 -16.05 -7.36 11.61
N ALA A 440 -16.28 -7.60 10.32
CA ALA A 440 -15.74 -8.79 9.67
C ALA A 440 -14.22 -8.74 9.84
N ASP A 441 -13.63 -9.81 10.38
CA ASP A 441 -12.19 -9.96 10.36
C ASP A 441 -11.73 -10.19 8.92
N TYR A 442 -10.63 -9.54 8.54
CA TYR A 442 -10.06 -9.64 7.20
C TYR A 442 -8.64 -10.21 7.24
N PHE A 443 -8.31 -11.07 6.29
CA PHE A 443 -6.92 -11.24 5.85
C PHE A 443 -6.59 -10.15 4.85
N THR A 444 -5.54 -9.39 5.10
CA THR A 444 -5.00 -8.44 4.13
C THR A 444 -3.69 -8.96 3.60
N PHE A 445 -3.62 -9.10 2.28
CA PHE A 445 -2.44 -9.47 1.52
C PHE A 445 -1.82 -8.19 0.99
N TYR A 446 -0.50 -8.05 1.12
CA TYR A 446 0.24 -6.88 0.67
C TYR A 446 1.20 -7.30 -0.44
N SER A 447 1.26 -6.50 -1.50
CA SER A 447 2.23 -6.67 -2.57
C SER A 447 3.64 -6.36 -2.10
N GLY A 448 4.61 -6.81 -2.88
CA GLY A 448 6.03 -6.45 -2.73
C GLY A 448 6.24 -4.95 -2.58
N GLN A 449 6.86 -4.53 -1.47
CA GLN A 449 7.22 -3.12 -1.22
C GLN A 449 8.74 -2.96 -1.24
N ILE A 450 9.21 -2.17 -2.19
CA ILE A 450 10.62 -1.77 -2.34
C ILE A 450 10.83 -0.32 -1.86
N GLY A 451 12.07 0.03 -1.52
CA GLY A 451 12.41 1.30 -0.88
C GLY A 451 12.51 2.53 -1.79
N LEU A 452 11.50 2.80 -2.62
CA LEU A 452 11.47 3.97 -3.49
C LEU A 452 11.30 5.26 -2.70
N ILE A 453 11.93 6.35 -3.17
CA ILE A 453 11.61 7.71 -2.73
C ILE A 453 10.25 8.10 -3.34
N PRO A 454 9.17 8.28 -2.57
CA PRO A 454 7.81 8.39 -3.11
C PRO A 454 7.60 9.46 -4.19
N GLU A 455 8.21 10.64 -4.01
CA GLU A 455 8.04 11.79 -4.90
C GLU A 455 8.89 11.69 -6.18
N LEU A 456 9.93 10.85 -6.15
CA LEU A 456 10.88 10.69 -7.26
C LEU A 456 10.67 9.37 -8.01
N GLU A 457 10.08 8.37 -7.35
CA GLU A 457 9.96 6.98 -7.83
C GLU A 457 11.28 6.34 -8.27
N ILE A 458 12.35 6.69 -7.57
CA ILE A 458 13.70 6.19 -7.82
C ILE A 458 14.25 5.58 -6.51
N ILE A 459 15.06 4.53 -6.63
CA ILE A 459 15.77 3.91 -5.50
C ILE A 459 16.89 4.85 -5.04
N PRO A 460 17.14 5.02 -3.72
CA PRO A 460 18.18 5.92 -3.20
C PRO A 460 19.53 5.81 -3.91
N SER A 461 20.01 4.61 -4.20
CA SER A 461 21.29 4.36 -4.86
C SER A 461 21.39 4.92 -6.28
N GLU A 462 20.26 5.10 -6.98
CA GLU A 462 20.20 5.62 -8.35
C GLU A 462 20.11 7.16 -8.40
N THR A 463 19.97 7.83 -7.25
CA THR A 463 19.81 9.30 -7.20
C THR A 463 21.10 10.08 -7.44
N GLY A 464 22.25 9.45 -7.23
CA GLY A 464 23.56 10.12 -7.18
C GLY A 464 23.74 11.08 -6.00
N TYR A 465 22.77 11.16 -5.08
CA TYR A 465 22.85 12.02 -3.90
C TYR A 465 23.71 11.41 -2.79
N PHE A 466 23.60 10.10 -2.58
CA PHE A 466 24.34 9.38 -1.56
C PHE A 466 25.74 9.04 -2.06
N SER A 467 26.76 9.45 -1.30
CA SER A 467 28.17 9.18 -1.64
C SER A 467 28.60 7.77 -1.25
N ASP A 468 28.00 7.22 -0.19
CA ASP A 468 28.21 5.86 0.27
C ASP A 468 27.03 4.96 -0.15
N HIS A 469 27.36 3.79 -0.70
CA HIS A 469 26.36 2.79 -1.08
C HIS A 469 25.63 2.25 0.15
N PHE A 470 26.31 2.19 1.31
CA PHE A 470 25.67 1.74 2.54
C PHE A 470 24.63 2.75 3.02
N GLU A 471 24.89 4.06 2.96
CA GLU A 471 23.92 5.10 3.30
C GLU A 471 22.65 5.00 2.43
N ALA A 472 22.82 4.75 1.13
CA ALA A 472 21.69 4.50 0.22
C ALA A 472 20.89 3.26 0.62
N LEU A 473 21.55 2.15 0.97
CA LEU A 473 20.93 0.92 1.46
C LEU A 473 20.17 1.14 2.78
N GLU A 474 20.72 1.92 3.71
CA GLU A 474 20.03 2.24 4.96
C GLU A 474 18.73 2.98 4.68
N VAL A 475 18.78 4.01 3.84
CA VAL A 475 17.60 4.81 3.46
C VAL A 475 16.58 3.95 2.73
N GLU A 476 17.01 3.09 1.81
CA GLU A 476 16.13 2.17 1.09
C GLU A 476 15.42 1.19 2.03
N SER A 477 16.16 0.61 2.98
CA SER A 477 15.63 -0.32 3.99
C SER A 477 14.59 0.33 4.90
N TRP A 478 14.81 1.60 5.28
CA TRP A 478 13.84 2.38 6.04
C TRP A 478 12.59 2.72 5.22
N LEU A 479 12.78 3.11 3.96
CA LEU A 479 11.66 3.42 3.05
C LEU A 479 10.77 2.21 2.81
N SER A 480 11.35 1.04 2.49
CA SER A 480 10.58 -0.18 2.20
C SER A 480 9.72 -0.59 3.41
N LEU A 481 10.27 -0.53 4.62
CA LEU A 481 9.53 -0.80 5.86
C LEU A 481 8.43 0.25 6.12
N ARG A 482 8.72 1.54 5.93
CA ARG A 482 7.75 2.61 6.14
C ARG A 482 6.58 2.52 5.15
N HIS A 483 6.83 2.14 3.91
CA HIS A 483 5.78 1.94 2.90
C HIS A 483 4.83 0.81 3.32
N CYS A 484 5.38 -0.32 3.77
CA CYS A 484 4.57 -1.42 4.31
C CYS A 484 3.71 -0.96 5.49
N HIS A 485 4.31 -0.23 6.44
CA HIS A 485 3.59 0.32 7.59
C HIS A 485 2.44 1.24 7.18
N ARG A 486 2.68 2.16 6.23
CA ARG A 486 1.66 3.11 5.75
C ARG A 486 0.51 2.41 5.04
N ILE A 487 0.79 1.42 4.21
CA ILE A 487 -0.25 0.61 3.57
C ILE A 487 -1.03 -0.18 4.63
N MET A 488 -0.36 -0.77 5.63
CA MET A 488 -1.03 -1.45 6.75
C MET A 488 -1.92 -0.50 7.56
N LYS A 489 -1.44 0.72 7.85
CA LYS A 489 -2.21 1.76 8.53
C LYS A 489 -3.48 2.11 7.76
N TYR A 490 -3.38 2.23 6.44
CA TYR A 490 -4.54 2.52 5.59
C TYR A 490 -5.54 1.34 5.59
N MET A 491 -5.06 0.11 5.43
CA MET A 491 -5.92 -1.07 5.29
C MET A 491 -6.54 -1.54 6.61
N ALA A 492 -5.79 -1.45 7.72
CA ALA A 492 -6.18 -2.01 9.02
C ALA A 492 -5.78 -1.07 10.20
N PRO A 493 -6.27 0.18 10.24
CA PRO A 493 -5.83 1.17 11.23
C PRO A 493 -6.04 0.76 12.69
N SER A 494 -7.08 -0.03 12.98
CA SER A 494 -7.43 -0.47 14.34
C SER A 494 -6.64 -1.70 14.83
N ASN A 495 -5.96 -2.41 13.92
CA ASN A 495 -5.25 -3.66 14.19
C ASN A 495 -3.78 -3.61 13.75
N ILE A 496 -3.24 -2.41 13.57
CA ILE A 496 -1.87 -2.20 13.09
C ILE A 496 -0.88 -2.90 14.01
N TRP A 497 0.04 -3.67 13.42
CA TRP A 497 1.05 -4.51 14.09
C TRP A 497 0.55 -5.59 15.07
N MET A 498 -0.71 -5.56 15.49
CA MET A 498 -1.29 -6.58 16.39
C MET A 498 -1.60 -7.90 15.69
N ASN A 499 -1.78 -7.84 14.37
CA ASN A 499 -2.24 -8.95 13.54
C ASN A 499 -1.26 -9.25 12.40
N LEU A 500 0.05 -8.93 12.56
CA LEU A 500 1.06 -9.33 11.58
C LEU A 500 1.18 -10.85 11.58
N PHE A 501 0.59 -11.48 10.56
CA PHE A 501 0.49 -12.93 10.47
C PHE A 501 1.78 -13.53 9.91
N LEU A 502 2.24 -13.01 8.78
CA LEU A 502 3.48 -13.41 8.13
C LEU A 502 4.08 -12.20 7.44
N GLY A 503 5.38 -11.99 7.62
CA GLY A 503 6.19 -11.13 6.77
C GLY A 503 7.31 -11.93 6.12
N ILE A 504 7.59 -11.64 4.87
CA ILE A 504 8.74 -12.16 4.14
C ILE A 504 9.59 -10.97 3.72
N CYS A 505 10.87 -10.98 4.07
CA CYS A 505 11.87 -10.03 3.64
C CYS A 505 12.76 -10.71 2.61
N TYR A 506 12.74 -10.22 1.38
CA TYR A 506 13.65 -10.61 0.31
C TYR A 506 14.76 -9.57 0.23
N ALA A 507 16.01 -10.00 0.15
CA ALA A 507 17.15 -9.10 0.02
C ALA A 507 18.23 -9.69 -0.91
N ILE A 508 19.00 -8.86 -1.59
CA ILE A 508 19.95 -9.33 -2.61
C ILE A 508 21.23 -9.96 -2.06
N ASP A 509 21.53 -9.71 -0.79
CA ASP A 509 22.68 -10.25 -0.06
C ASP A 509 22.45 -10.21 1.46
N GLU A 510 23.35 -10.84 2.21
CA GLU A 510 23.28 -10.90 3.67
C GLU A 510 23.42 -9.51 4.33
N VAL A 511 24.18 -8.59 3.74
CA VAL A 511 24.37 -7.24 4.29
C VAL A 511 23.07 -6.45 4.25
N SER A 512 22.39 -6.47 3.11
CA SER A 512 21.09 -5.82 2.90
C SER A 512 20.02 -6.42 3.80
N LEU A 513 20.05 -7.75 3.94
CA LEU A 513 19.14 -8.50 4.80
C LEU A 513 19.34 -8.17 6.29
N ASN A 514 20.60 -8.07 6.73
CA ASN A 514 20.97 -7.61 8.07
C ASN A 514 20.47 -6.18 8.34
N GLN A 515 20.60 -5.29 7.36
CA GLN A 515 20.12 -3.91 7.49
C GLN A 515 18.59 -3.85 7.60
N ALA A 516 17.87 -4.56 6.74
CA ALA A 516 16.41 -4.65 6.79
C ALA A 516 15.92 -5.17 8.16
N ARG A 517 16.61 -6.17 8.72
CA ARG A 517 16.31 -6.67 10.06
C ARG A 517 16.57 -5.64 11.15
N ASN A 518 17.66 -4.91 11.08
CA ASN A 518 17.95 -3.86 12.05
C ASN A 518 16.86 -2.78 12.04
N CYS A 519 16.44 -2.34 10.84
CA CYS A 519 15.33 -1.40 10.68
C CYS A 519 14.04 -1.97 11.30
N PHE A 520 13.65 -3.20 10.95
CA PHE A 520 12.44 -3.84 11.49
C PHE A 520 12.49 -3.99 13.02
N HIS A 521 13.63 -4.41 13.56
CA HIS A 521 13.80 -4.57 15.01
C HIS A 521 13.64 -3.23 15.74
N GLN A 522 14.28 -2.17 15.25
CA GLN A 522 14.22 -0.85 15.87
C GLN A 522 12.83 -0.21 15.77
N ALA A 523 12.20 -0.33 14.60
CA ALA A 523 10.95 0.36 14.31
C ALA A 523 9.72 -0.38 14.83
N VAL A 524 9.78 -1.71 14.92
CA VAL A 524 8.63 -2.55 15.30
C VAL A 524 8.89 -3.21 16.64
N CYS A 525 9.89 -4.11 16.73
CA CYS A 525 10.07 -4.95 17.90
C CYS A 525 10.30 -4.13 19.18
N LEU A 526 11.18 -3.13 19.14
CA LEU A 526 11.43 -2.25 20.29
C LEU A 526 10.25 -1.34 20.65
N GLN A 527 9.26 -1.21 19.75
CA GLN A 527 8.08 -0.36 19.98
C GLN A 527 6.86 -1.16 20.42
N THR A 528 6.79 -2.46 20.07
CA THR A 528 5.62 -3.32 20.31
C THR A 528 5.83 -4.39 21.37
N LEU A 529 7.08 -4.78 21.66
CA LEU A 529 7.42 -5.77 22.68
C LEU A 529 7.86 -5.10 23.98
N ASP A 530 7.62 -5.77 25.10
CA ASP A 530 8.05 -5.27 26.40
C ASP A 530 9.52 -5.65 26.63
N THR A 531 10.26 -4.83 27.38
CA THR A 531 11.73 -5.03 27.56
C THR A 531 12.11 -6.34 28.26
N THR A 532 11.13 -7.05 28.82
CA THR A 532 11.27 -8.34 29.49
C THR A 532 11.21 -9.55 28.56
N ASP A 533 10.78 -9.36 27.31
CA ASP A 533 10.52 -10.46 26.39
C ASP A 533 11.84 -11.09 25.92
N ALA A 534 11.89 -12.42 25.86
CA ALA A 534 13.11 -13.13 25.50
C ALA A 534 13.50 -12.81 24.04
N ILE A 535 14.79 -12.94 23.67
CA ILE A 535 15.24 -12.78 22.27
C ILE A 535 14.43 -13.68 21.31
N SER A 536 13.97 -14.84 21.78
CA SER A 536 13.09 -15.77 21.05
C SER A 536 11.68 -15.24 20.78
N GLU A 537 11.22 -14.22 21.51
CA GLU A 537 9.90 -13.60 21.37
C GLU A 537 9.90 -12.39 20.43
N CYS A 538 11.10 -11.96 19.99
CA CYS A 538 11.25 -10.90 19.01
C CYS A 538 10.45 -11.20 17.73
N HIS A 539 9.64 -10.24 17.24
CA HIS A 539 8.86 -10.41 16.02
C HIS A 539 9.73 -10.74 14.80
N CYS A 540 11.00 -10.27 14.77
CA CYS A 540 11.99 -10.67 13.75
C CYS A 540 12.15 -12.19 13.63
N ASN A 541 11.95 -12.90 14.74
CA ASN A 541 12.14 -14.34 14.90
C ASN A 541 10.81 -15.09 15.04
N GLN A 542 9.66 -14.42 15.04
CA GLN A 542 8.36 -15.09 15.15
C GLN A 542 7.54 -14.98 13.88
N CYS A 543 7.53 -13.79 13.28
CA CYS A 543 6.60 -13.45 12.20
C CYS A 543 7.31 -13.27 10.86
N ILE A 544 8.65 -13.11 10.85
CA ILE A 544 9.41 -12.75 9.65
C ILE A 544 10.26 -13.91 9.13
N VAL A 545 10.18 -14.13 7.83
CA VAL A 545 11.04 -15.02 7.06
C VAL A 545 12.05 -14.19 6.29
N TRP A 546 13.33 -14.55 6.38
CA TRP A 546 14.41 -13.79 5.78
C TRP A 546 15.07 -14.58 4.65
N LEU A 547 14.99 -14.06 3.41
CA LEU A 547 15.42 -14.75 2.20
C LEU A 547 16.44 -13.92 1.42
N VAL A 548 17.56 -14.54 1.07
CA VAL A 548 18.48 -13.97 0.08
C VAL A 548 18.04 -14.41 -1.32
N VAL A 549 17.83 -13.42 -2.19
CA VAL A 549 17.43 -13.59 -3.58
C VAL A 549 18.48 -12.97 -4.50
N SER A 550 18.41 -13.23 -5.80
CA SER A 550 19.45 -12.80 -6.73
C SER A 550 19.23 -11.38 -7.26
N ASN A 551 17.97 -10.96 -7.42
CA ASN A 551 17.63 -9.60 -7.84
C ASN A 551 16.17 -9.28 -7.50
N LEU A 552 15.85 -8.00 -7.39
CA LEU A 552 14.51 -7.47 -7.10
C LEU A 552 14.14 -6.42 -8.16
N PRO A 553 12.85 -6.11 -8.33
CA PRO A 553 12.39 -5.09 -9.26
C PRO A 553 13.09 -3.75 -9.04
N LYS A 554 13.30 -2.99 -10.13
CA LYS A 554 13.98 -1.68 -10.09
C LYS A 554 15.39 -1.72 -9.48
N ASN A 555 16.06 -2.89 -9.50
CA ASN A 555 17.33 -3.11 -8.81
C ASN A 555 17.30 -2.80 -7.30
N ALA A 556 16.14 -2.93 -6.67
CA ALA A 556 16.03 -2.80 -5.23
C ALA A 556 16.95 -3.79 -4.50
N THR A 557 17.40 -3.42 -3.31
CA THR A 557 18.21 -4.24 -2.42
C THR A 557 17.34 -5.02 -1.42
N VAL A 558 16.15 -4.49 -1.09
CA VAL A 558 15.21 -5.07 -0.12
C VAL A 558 13.76 -4.94 -0.63
N GLU A 559 13.00 -6.04 -0.53
CA GLU A 559 11.56 -6.09 -0.81
C GLU A 559 10.83 -6.81 0.33
N TRP A 560 9.71 -6.24 0.78
CA TRP A 560 8.85 -6.82 1.82
C TRP A 560 7.53 -7.32 1.22
N GLN A 561 7.09 -8.49 1.67
CA GLN A 561 5.75 -9.04 1.40
C GLN A 561 5.09 -9.41 2.72
N TRP A 562 3.92 -8.87 3.02
CA TRP A 562 3.21 -9.14 4.28
C TRP A 562 1.84 -9.76 4.04
N ILE A 563 1.37 -10.44 5.09
CA ILE A 563 0.00 -10.88 5.28
C ILE A 563 -0.38 -10.49 6.72
N THR A 564 -1.51 -9.80 6.88
CA THR A 564 -2.07 -9.49 8.21
C THR A 564 -3.44 -10.11 8.37
N GLY A 565 -3.78 -10.55 9.57
CA GLY A 565 -5.12 -11.05 9.91
C GLY A 565 -5.15 -11.62 11.32
N PRO A 566 -6.30 -12.07 11.81
CA PRO A 566 -6.41 -12.61 13.15
C PRO A 566 -5.49 -13.81 13.35
N SER A 567 -4.97 -13.96 14.57
CA SER A 567 -4.02 -14.99 14.98
C SER A 567 -4.54 -16.43 14.90
N SER A 568 -5.77 -16.65 14.43
CA SER A 568 -6.41 -17.97 14.31
C SER A 568 -5.90 -18.80 13.11
N LEU A 569 -5.18 -18.23 12.15
CA LEU A 569 -4.52 -18.99 11.06
C LEU A 569 -3.27 -19.76 11.55
N SER A 570 -3.46 -20.78 12.37
CA SER A 570 -2.37 -21.70 12.75
C SER A 570 -1.80 -22.56 11.60
N LEU A 571 -2.22 -22.36 10.35
CA LEU A 571 -2.04 -23.31 9.25
C LEU A 571 -0.90 -23.00 8.27
N VAL A 572 -0.61 -21.73 7.93
CA VAL A 572 0.52 -21.42 7.01
C VAL A 572 1.86 -21.80 7.64
N ILE A 573 1.95 -21.70 8.96
CA ILE A 573 3.10 -22.09 9.78
C ILE A 573 2.82 -23.48 10.36
N THR A 574 2.90 -24.53 9.52
CA THR A 574 2.73 -25.92 9.98
C THR A 574 4.08 -26.53 10.34
N SER A 575 4.18 -27.27 11.46
CA SER A 575 5.41 -28.02 11.76
C SER A 575 5.62 -29.15 10.77
N LEU A 576 6.88 -29.40 10.40
CA LEU A 576 7.25 -30.49 9.49
C LEU A 576 6.56 -31.81 9.88
N ASN A 577 6.55 -32.17 11.17
CA ASN A 577 5.87 -33.36 11.68
C ASN A 577 4.37 -33.48 11.33
N LYS A 578 3.62 -32.37 11.30
CA LYS A 578 2.21 -32.37 10.89
C LYS A 578 2.07 -32.62 9.40
N VAL A 579 2.96 -32.02 8.60
CA VAL A 579 3.03 -32.24 7.14
C VAL A 579 3.44 -33.67 6.80
N LEU A 580 4.30 -34.27 7.63
CA LEU A 580 4.79 -35.64 7.47
C LEU A 580 3.83 -36.71 7.98
N SER A 581 2.79 -36.35 8.75
CA SER A 581 1.75 -37.31 9.09
C SER A 581 1.10 -37.79 7.78
N ARG A 582 1.24 -39.08 7.49
CA ARG A 582 1.16 -39.72 6.15
C ARG A 582 -0.13 -39.52 5.35
N GLU A 583 -1.10 -38.77 5.85
CA GLU A 583 -2.40 -38.55 5.19
C GLU A 583 -2.46 -37.25 4.39
N SER A 584 -1.53 -36.30 4.58
CA SER A 584 -1.50 -35.07 3.79
C SER A 584 -0.73 -35.25 2.48
N ILE A 585 -1.45 -35.42 1.37
CA ILE A 585 -0.90 -35.33 0.01
C ILE A 585 -0.41 -33.89 -0.20
N ILE A 586 0.89 -33.72 -0.45
CA ILE A 586 1.45 -32.44 -0.91
C ILE A 586 1.32 -32.43 -2.43
N PRO A 587 0.56 -31.50 -3.03
CA PRO A 587 0.50 -31.40 -4.48
C PRO A 587 1.90 -31.16 -5.06
N SER A 588 2.21 -31.78 -6.21
CA SER A 588 3.48 -31.54 -6.89
C SER A 588 3.65 -30.06 -7.25
N ASN A 589 4.89 -29.60 -7.27
CA ASN A 589 5.26 -28.22 -7.56
C ASN A 589 4.71 -27.18 -6.57
N THR A 590 4.34 -27.55 -5.34
CA THR A 590 3.76 -26.58 -4.38
C THR A 590 4.83 -25.72 -3.70
N PHE A 591 4.56 -24.41 -3.60
CA PHE A 591 5.32 -23.49 -2.76
C PHE A 591 5.06 -23.80 -1.27
N MET A 592 6.09 -24.09 -0.49
CA MET A 592 5.96 -24.52 0.90
C MET A 592 6.87 -23.73 1.84
N LEU A 593 6.31 -22.73 2.52
CA LEU A 593 7.05 -22.03 3.55
C LEU A 593 6.97 -22.78 4.88
N PHE A 594 8.02 -23.51 5.25
CA PHE A 594 8.13 -24.06 6.60
C PHE A 594 8.81 -23.04 7.50
N TYR A 595 8.14 -22.74 8.60
CA TYR A 595 8.71 -21.93 9.67
C TYR A 595 8.38 -22.62 10.99
N ARG A 596 9.37 -23.18 11.67
CA ARG A 596 9.21 -23.48 13.10
C ARG A 596 10.56 -23.53 13.80
N TYR A 597 10.55 -22.98 15.00
CA TYR A 597 11.53 -23.20 16.05
C TYR A 597 11.70 -24.71 16.30
N ASP A 598 12.82 -25.29 15.87
CA ASP A 598 13.14 -26.70 16.04
C ASP A 598 14.22 -26.86 17.10
N VAL A 599 13.82 -26.78 18.37
CA VAL A 599 14.72 -26.89 19.55
C VAL A 599 15.72 -28.04 19.45
N ASN A 600 15.39 -29.12 18.73
CA ASN A 600 16.14 -30.38 18.74
C ASN A 600 16.77 -30.77 17.39
N GLN A 601 16.75 -29.91 16.36
CA GLN A 601 17.25 -30.24 15.00
C GLN A 601 16.67 -31.53 14.39
N LEU A 602 15.53 -32.03 14.89
CA LEU A 602 14.90 -33.25 14.41
C LEU A 602 14.40 -33.08 12.98
N ASN A 603 13.94 -31.87 12.64
CA ASN A 603 13.36 -31.58 11.34
C ASN A 603 14.43 -31.60 10.25
N VAL A 604 15.67 -31.14 10.46
CA VAL A 604 16.73 -31.13 9.42
C VAL A 604 16.93 -32.51 8.80
N ARG A 605 16.97 -33.55 9.64
CA ARG A 605 17.10 -34.94 9.19
C ARG A 605 15.87 -35.41 8.45
N GLU A 606 14.67 -35.16 8.97
CA GLU A 606 13.44 -35.57 8.29
C GLU A 606 13.24 -34.84 6.97
N LEU A 607 13.66 -33.58 6.89
CA LEU A 607 13.63 -32.72 5.72
C LEU A 607 14.59 -33.22 4.62
N SER A 608 15.82 -33.57 5.02
CA SER A 608 16.81 -34.16 4.08
C SER A 608 16.40 -35.56 3.63
N ILE A 609 15.75 -36.35 4.49
CA ILE A 609 15.11 -37.62 4.12
C ILE A 609 13.97 -37.38 3.11
N LEU A 610 13.11 -36.39 3.35
CA LEU A 610 11.98 -36.07 2.46
C LEU A 610 12.47 -35.66 1.05
N LEU A 611 13.51 -34.83 0.96
CA LEU A 611 14.16 -34.43 -0.30
C LEU A 611 14.94 -35.57 -0.97
N ASN A 612 15.56 -36.45 -0.21
CA ASN A 612 16.34 -37.53 -0.80
C ASN A 612 15.44 -38.66 -1.32
N ASP A 613 14.37 -39.00 -0.61
CA ASP A 613 13.63 -40.23 -0.88
C ASP A 613 12.44 -40.02 -1.82
N ASN A 614 11.74 -38.88 -1.75
CA ASN A 614 10.44 -38.75 -2.42
C ASN A 614 10.29 -37.53 -3.34
N TYR A 615 11.11 -36.49 -3.19
CA TYR A 615 10.84 -35.22 -3.88
C TYR A 615 12.09 -34.46 -4.38
N THR A 616 12.00 -33.78 -5.54
CA THR A 616 12.98 -32.80 -6.04
C THR A 616 12.48 -31.37 -5.79
N GLY A 617 13.38 -30.42 -5.52
CA GLY A 617 13.02 -29.03 -5.23
C GLY A 617 14.23 -28.12 -5.01
N PHE A 618 14.00 -26.80 -4.89
CA PHE A 618 15.06 -25.84 -4.58
C PHE A 618 14.86 -25.17 -3.21
N MET A 619 15.97 -25.01 -2.49
CA MET A 619 16.00 -24.35 -1.18
C MET A 619 16.55 -22.94 -1.36
N LEU A 620 15.81 -21.92 -0.90
CA LEU A 620 16.37 -20.58 -0.75
C LEU A 620 17.24 -20.53 0.52
N PRO A 621 18.43 -19.93 0.45
CA PRO A 621 19.25 -19.73 1.65
C PRO A 621 18.53 -18.80 2.62
N VAL A 622 18.16 -19.36 3.79
CA VAL A 622 17.65 -18.59 4.93
C VAL A 622 18.84 -18.10 5.75
N VAL A 623 19.01 -16.78 5.87
CA VAL A 623 20.05 -16.17 6.70
C VAL A 623 19.61 -16.22 8.17
N LYS A 624 20.45 -16.86 8.99
CA LYS A 624 20.13 -17.27 10.37
C LYS A 624 20.60 -16.23 11.38
N PHE A 625 19.69 -15.44 11.93
CA PHE A 625 20.09 -14.37 12.86
C PHE A 625 20.17 -14.74 14.34
N ALA A 626 19.35 -15.68 14.80
CA ALA A 626 19.19 -15.91 16.24
C ALA A 626 19.33 -17.38 16.65
N ASP A 627 18.86 -18.33 15.83
CA ASP A 627 18.91 -19.73 16.21
C ASP A 627 19.34 -20.64 15.03
N PRO A 628 20.52 -21.28 15.11
CA PRO A 628 20.98 -22.22 14.09
C PRO A 628 20.06 -23.43 13.88
N SER A 629 19.15 -23.72 14.81
CA SER A 629 18.22 -24.84 14.76
C SER A 629 17.01 -24.62 13.83
N VAL A 630 16.65 -23.37 13.52
CA VAL A 630 15.55 -23.05 12.59
C VAL A 630 15.98 -23.37 11.16
N THR A 631 15.25 -24.26 10.49
CA THR A 631 15.61 -24.78 9.16
C THR A 631 14.46 -24.68 8.15
N ALA A 632 14.75 -23.88 7.12
CA ALA A 632 14.36 -23.93 5.69
C ALA A 632 12.92 -23.66 5.23
N VAL A 633 12.87 -22.79 4.20
CA VAL A 633 11.76 -22.52 3.29
C VAL A 633 11.88 -23.43 2.06
N PHE A 634 10.78 -24.03 1.62
CA PHE A 634 10.72 -24.91 0.45
C PHE A 634 10.02 -24.22 -0.71
N VAL A 635 10.68 -24.14 -1.86
CA VAL A 635 10.04 -23.63 -3.05
C VAL A 635 10.06 -24.75 -4.09
N SER A 636 8.86 -25.24 -4.39
CA SER A 636 8.56 -26.31 -5.34
C SER A 636 9.04 -27.70 -4.95
N VAL A 637 8.10 -28.57 -4.63
CA VAL A 637 8.34 -29.98 -4.33
C VAL A 637 7.75 -30.80 -5.49
N GLN A 638 8.57 -31.25 -6.46
CA GLN A 638 8.18 -32.26 -7.43
C GLN A 638 8.32 -33.65 -6.80
N SER A 639 7.42 -34.58 -7.09
CA SER A 639 7.70 -36.00 -6.80
C SER A 639 8.91 -36.42 -7.63
N LYS A 640 9.89 -37.09 -7.01
CA LYS A 640 10.77 -38.00 -7.76
C LYS A 640 9.91 -39.11 -8.36
#